data_AF-A0A6I8NLI6-F1
#
_entry.id   AF-A0A6I8NLI6-F1
#
_cell.length_a   1.000
_cell.length_b   1.000
_cell.length_c   1.000
_cell.angle_alpha   90.00
_cell.angle_beta   90.00
_cell.angle_gamma   90.00
#
_symmetry.space_group_name_H-M   'P 1'
#
loop_
_entity.id
_entity.type
_entity.pdbx_description
1 polymer ?
#
loop_
_entity_poly.entity_id
_entity_poly.type
_entity_poly.pdbx_seq_one_letter_code
_entity_poly.pdbx_strand_id
1 'polypeptide(L)'
;MASFVTEVLAHSGRLEKEDLGTRIGRLARRVEEVKGEVCNMINKKYNEFLPSMQSAQELVTQVDELCGDVDLLKSRVENEVRRDLQVAISEFTELKQQLERDTIVLSVIKQLQEFDTAIEEYNCSLLEKKYIAAARHLGKAQSCLKSLKSRKGFELKILKALSVELTIQKQNILYHLGEEWQKLAVWKLPPSKEVSSLESVLRTEFHLRTEPPKEEEETPAPPIGAVLLALAILGELHAKLRSFSQLLLNCVLKPLVYYPSLHAVVDIQPDTVILRFESVASDLERPSPPEVFSKIQLVLEVLCEHLLNLPRGDDSEDDKTSKMVLAEILGDMIWEDMSECLIRDCLVYSIPTNSSKLEQYEKVIKSTEEFENALKNMRFLKGDATDLLKYARNVNSHFANKKCQDVIVAARNLMTSEIHNTVKISPDCRVRLPDLPGLETDSGRKLQKEARAGPDDGMNLEPESKLGERSFSLPECRISESVEKLMALAYRTLLEATTSTEQCAVQLFYSVRNIFHLFHDVVPTYHKENLQKLPQLAAIHHNNCMYIAHHLLTLGHQFRGHLASVLRDGAMTFVDLVPGFRRLGTECFLAQMRAQKGELLERLSSARNFSNMDDEENYSAASKAIRQVLCPFLQCRLTGSIRQRRWRRCVFPVGSPRMPGGVKSGGAAPAEEARDGVARRTSGDRLLQGHGNSAQHGTGRDHRANHRPGGHLHGGRRQVALAVPDVGGRRAPGVCACSG
;
A
#
# COMPACT_ATOMS: atom_id res chain seq x y z
N MET A 1 15.25 149.99 34.22
CA MET A 1 15.00 151.22 34.99
C MET A 1 15.77 152.35 34.34
N ALA A 2 15.09 153.44 33.99
CA ALA A 2 15.65 154.76 33.70
C ALA A 2 14.57 155.79 34.07
N SER A 3 14.96 157.00 34.47
CA SER A 3 14.10 157.92 35.24
C SER A 3 12.81 158.35 34.51
N PHE A 4 11.65 158.05 35.13
CA PHE A 4 10.34 158.59 34.74
C PHE A 4 10.28 160.12 34.92
N VAL A 5 11.06 160.69 35.85
CA VAL A 5 11.11 162.14 36.11
C VAL A 5 11.62 162.91 34.87
N THR A 6 12.54 162.32 34.09
CA THR A 6 13.01 162.91 32.83
C THR A 6 11.98 162.86 31.71
N GLU A 7 11.12 161.84 31.64
CA GLU A 7 10.00 161.84 30.68
C GLU A 7 8.93 162.86 31.07
N VAL A 8 8.61 162.99 32.36
CA VAL A 8 7.58 163.93 32.85
C VAL A 8 7.96 165.39 32.58
N LEU A 9 9.20 165.79 32.87
CA LEU A 9 9.64 167.18 32.67
C LEU A 9 9.67 167.60 31.19
N ALA A 10 9.97 166.69 30.26
CA ALA A 10 9.99 166.99 28.82
C ALA A 10 8.62 167.41 28.26
N HIS A 11 7.52 167.02 28.91
CA HIS A 11 6.15 167.32 28.47
C HIS A 11 5.55 168.58 29.13
N SER A 12 6.29 169.29 30.00
CA SER A 12 5.76 170.39 30.82
C SER A 12 5.65 171.74 30.10
N GLY A 13 5.99 171.84 28.81
CA GLY A 13 6.29 173.12 28.16
C GLY A 13 5.48 173.52 26.91
N ARG A 14 4.63 172.65 26.34
CA ARG A 14 3.86 172.97 25.12
C ARG A 14 2.41 172.48 25.17
N LEU A 15 1.50 173.44 25.02
CA LEU A 15 0.07 173.23 24.79
C LEU A 15 -0.15 172.70 23.37
N GLU A 16 -0.35 171.39 23.21
CA GLU A 16 -0.97 170.84 22.00
C GLU A 16 -1.72 169.53 22.31
N LYS A 17 -2.75 169.23 21.52
CA LYS A 17 -3.80 168.26 21.87
C LYS A 17 -3.44 166.81 21.47
N GLU A 18 -2.44 166.21 22.12
CA GLU A 18 -2.40 164.73 22.17
C GLU A 18 -3.53 164.23 23.08
N ASP A 19 -4.66 163.86 22.48
CA ASP A 19 -5.81 163.36 23.21
C ASP A 19 -5.50 162.06 23.98
N LEU A 20 -6.08 161.95 25.17
CA LEU A 20 -5.95 160.81 26.10
C LEU A 20 -6.29 159.48 25.41
N GLY A 21 -7.21 159.48 24.45
CA GLY A 21 -7.56 158.31 23.64
C GLY A 21 -6.37 157.62 22.96
N THR A 22 -5.33 158.36 22.57
CA THR A 22 -4.15 157.78 21.89
C THR A 22 -3.21 157.00 22.82
N ARG A 23 -3.11 157.41 24.09
CA ARG A 23 -2.39 156.66 25.14
C ARG A 23 -3.23 155.50 25.66
N ILE A 24 -4.53 155.73 25.87
CA ILE A 24 -5.49 154.69 26.26
C ILE A 24 -5.54 153.57 25.21
N GLY A 25 -5.61 153.89 23.91
CA GLY A 25 -5.65 152.89 22.83
C GLY A 25 -4.40 152.02 22.72
N ARG A 26 -3.21 152.59 22.98
CA ARG A 26 -1.95 151.81 23.06
C ARG A 26 -1.91 150.88 24.28
N LEU A 27 -2.37 151.36 25.44
CA LEU A 27 -2.44 150.55 26.65
C LEU A 27 -3.47 149.41 26.49
N ALA A 28 -4.64 149.70 25.92
CA ALA A 28 -5.70 148.74 25.66
C ALA A 28 -5.25 147.61 24.73
N ARG A 29 -4.57 147.91 23.61
CA ARG A 29 -3.99 146.87 22.73
C ARG A 29 -3.06 145.93 23.49
N ARG A 30 -2.13 146.48 24.27
CA ARG A 30 -1.13 145.68 24.99
C ARG A 30 -1.73 144.86 26.14
N VAL A 31 -2.83 145.33 26.75
CA VAL A 31 -3.63 144.56 27.69
C VAL A 31 -4.33 143.40 26.97
N GLU A 32 -4.94 143.63 25.80
CA GLU A 32 -5.60 142.58 25.02
C GLU A 32 -4.61 141.55 24.43
N GLU A 33 -3.40 141.96 24.04
CA GLU A 33 -2.31 141.04 23.63
C GLU A 33 -1.92 140.08 24.76
N VAL A 34 -1.56 140.61 25.94
CA VAL A 34 -1.16 139.79 27.10
C VAL A 34 -2.33 138.94 27.61
N LYS A 35 -3.56 139.48 27.60
CA LYS A 35 -4.79 138.73 27.88
C LYS A 35 -4.98 137.57 26.90
N GLY A 36 -4.74 137.79 25.60
CA GLY A 36 -4.78 136.76 24.57
C GLY A 36 -3.77 135.64 24.80
N GLU A 37 -2.52 135.97 25.16
CA GLU A 37 -1.48 134.98 25.51
C GLU A 37 -1.84 134.18 26.77
N VAL A 38 -2.26 134.86 27.84
CA VAL A 38 -2.65 134.21 29.10
C VAL A 38 -3.89 133.34 28.92
N CYS A 39 -4.91 133.81 28.19
CA CYS A 39 -6.08 133.00 27.85
C CYS A 39 -5.71 131.79 27.00
N ASN A 40 -4.83 131.92 25.99
CA ASN A 40 -4.36 130.77 25.21
C ASN A 40 -3.58 129.75 26.04
N MET A 41 -2.71 130.20 26.95
CA MET A 41 -1.98 129.29 27.85
C MET A 41 -2.92 128.54 28.80
N ILE A 42 -3.92 129.25 29.36
CA ILE A 42 -4.94 128.65 30.22
C ILE A 42 -5.80 127.66 29.42
N ASN A 43 -6.22 128.01 28.20
CA ASN A 43 -7.00 127.12 27.33
C ASN A 43 -6.24 125.83 27.03
N LYS A 44 -4.97 125.94 26.60
CA LYS A 44 -4.12 124.77 26.32
C LYS A 44 -3.90 123.88 27.54
N LYS A 45 -3.70 124.47 28.73
CA LYS A 45 -3.40 123.70 29.95
C LYS A 45 -4.65 123.08 30.60
N TYR A 46 -5.77 123.81 30.64
CA TYR A 46 -6.96 123.42 31.41
C TYR A 46 -8.14 122.95 30.55
N ASN A 47 -8.27 123.41 29.30
CA ASN A 47 -9.38 123.04 28.41
C ASN A 47 -8.97 122.03 27.31
N GLU A 48 -7.67 121.94 26.96
CA GLU A 48 -7.16 120.98 25.99
C GLU A 48 -6.41 119.81 26.68
N PHE A 49 -5.31 120.10 27.40
CA PHE A 49 -4.45 119.05 27.97
C PHE A 49 -5.09 118.28 29.13
N LEU A 50 -5.73 118.95 30.09
CA LEU A 50 -6.34 118.29 31.25
C LEU A 50 -7.45 117.29 30.86
N PRO A 51 -8.42 117.66 29.98
CA PRO A 51 -9.38 116.70 29.43
C PRO A 51 -8.71 115.60 28.62
N SER A 52 -7.71 115.90 27.79
CA SER A 52 -6.95 114.88 27.07
C SER A 52 -6.25 113.87 27.98
N MET A 53 -5.74 114.31 29.14
CA MET A 53 -5.10 113.45 30.15
C MET A 53 -6.14 112.60 30.89
N GLN A 54 -7.31 113.18 31.20
CA GLN A 54 -8.42 112.46 31.82
C GLN A 54 -8.96 111.38 30.88
N SER A 55 -9.28 111.72 29.63
CA SER A 55 -9.73 110.73 28.63
C SER A 55 -8.67 109.68 28.29
N ALA A 56 -7.37 110.00 28.38
CA ALA A 56 -6.31 109.00 28.26
C ALA A 56 -6.29 108.03 29.47
N GLN A 57 -6.51 108.54 30.68
CA GLN A 57 -6.60 107.71 31.89
C GLN A 57 -7.88 106.85 31.89
N GLU A 58 -9.00 107.40 31.42
CA GLU A 58 -10.26 106.69 31.19
C GLU A 58 -10.10 105.59 30.13
N LEU A 59 -9.37 105.84 29.03
CA LEU A 59 -9.03 104.82 28.04
C LEU A 59 -8.17 103.70 28.64
N VAL A 60 -7.20 104.02 29.51
CA VAL A 60 -6.40 102.99 30.19
C VAL A 60 -7.30 102.11 31.07
N THR A 61 -8.19 102.69 31.87
CA THR A 61 -9.14 101.89 32.66
C THR A 61 -10.09 101.06 31.79
N GLN A 62 -10.58 101.59 30.67
CA GLN A 62 -11.41 100.84 29.72
C GLN A 62 -10.64 99.70 29.04
N VAL A 63 -9.34 99.87 28.77
CA VAL A 63 -8.47 98.83 28.21
C VAL A 63 -8.16 97.75 29.24
N ASP A 64 -7.91 98.11 30.50
CA ASP A 64 -7.70 97.16 31.60
C ASP A 64 -8.99 96.36 31.89
N GLU A 65 -10.16 97.02 31.88
CA GLU A 65 -11.48 96.37 31.97
C GLU A 65 -11.73 95.42 30.79
N LEU A 66 -11.48 95.86 29.55
CA LEU A 66 -11.57 95.00 28.35
C LEU A 66 -10.60 93.80 28.39
N CYS A 67 -9.39 93.97 28.93
CA CYS A 67 -8.47 92.85 29.13
C CYS A 67 -9.01 91.86 30.17
N GLY A 68 -9.57 92.36 31.28
CA GLY A 68 -10.26 91.54 32.28
C GLY A 68 -11.43 90.75 31.71
N ASP A 69 -12.29 91.39 30.91
CA ASP A 69 -13.41 90.73 30.22
C ASP A 69 -12.93 89.70 29.18
N VAL A 70 -11.85 89.98 28.44
CA VAL A 70 -11.26 89.05 27.47
C VAL A 70 -10.65 87.83 28.15
N ASP A 71 -9.90 87.99 29.24
CA ASP A 71 -9.36 86.86 30.00
C ASP A 71 -10.46 86.07 30.74
N LEU A 72 -11.52 86.74 31.23
CA LEU A 72 -12.69 86.06 31.78
C LEU A 72 -13.41 85.24 30.71
N LEU A 73 -13.67 85.82 29.53
CA LEU A 73 -14.30 85.14 28.39
C LEU A 73 -13.45 83.97 27.90
N LYS A 74 -12.13 84.15 27.78
CA LYS A 74 -11.17 83.09 27.46
C LYS A 74 -11.20 81.98 28.50
N SER A 75 -11.22 82.30 29.79
CA SER A 75 -11.30 81.30 30.86
C SER A 75 -12.61 80.50 30.80
N ARG A 76 -13.73 81.13 30.40
CA ARG A 76 -14.99 80.43 30.11
C ARG A 76 -14.88 79.53 28.90
N VAL A 77 -14.36 80.01 27.77
CA VAL A 77 -14.17 79.19 26.56
C VAL A 77 -13.25 77.99 26.84
N GLU A 78 -12.14 78.17 27.57
CA GLU A 78 -11.21 77.09 27.91
C GLU A 78 -11.76 76.06 28.91
N ASN A 79 -12.84 76.37 29.65
CA ASN A 79 -13.42 75.49 30.68
C ASN A 79 -14.82 74.96 30.37
N GLU A 80 -15.74 75.81 29.90
CA GLU A 80 -17.12 75.46 29.57
C GLU A 80 -17.15 74.71 28.22
N VAL A 81 -16.73 75.35 27.12
CA VAL A 81 -16.69 74.70 25.78
C VAL A 81 -15.80 73.46 25.78
N ARG A 82 -14.74 73.43 26.60
CA ARG A 82 -13.88 72.24 26.77
C ARG A 82 -14.58 71.09 27.51
N ARG A 83 -15.38 71.38 28.55
CA ARG A 83 -16.19 70.35 29.22
C ARG A 83 -17.30 69.87 28.31
N ASP A 84 -18.01 70.77 27.64
CA ASP A 84 -19.12 70.42 26.76
C ASP A 84 -18.63 69.58 25.57
N LEU A 85 -17.46 69.91 25.01
CA LEU A 85 -16.79 69.08 24.00
C LEU A 85 -16.34 67.72 24.55
N GLN A 86 -15.87 67.63 25.80
CA GLN A 86 -15.54 66.34 26.43
C GLN A 86 -16.78 65.48 26.70
N VAL A 87 -17.89 66.08 27.13
CA VAL A 87 -19.19 65.42 27.29
C VAL A 87 -19.69 64.91 25.95
N ALA A 88 -19.77 65.77 24.92
CA ALA A 88 -20.21 65.40 23.58
C ALA A 88 -19.31 64.32 22.92
N ILE A 89 -18.00 64.36 23.16
CA ILE A 89 -17.09 63.27 22.73
C ILE A 89 -17.40 61.97 23.49
N SER A 90 -17.65 62.02 24.80
CA SER A 90 -17.99 60.83 25.59
C SER A 90 -19.31 60.20 25.14
N GLU A 91 -20.37 61.01 25.00
CA GLU A 91 -21.68 60.61 24.48
C GLU A 91 -21.57 60.03 23.07
N PHE A 92 -20.81 60.68 22.17
CA PHE A 92 -20.55 60.15 20.82
C PHE A 92 -19.81 58.80 20.88
N THR A 93 -18.83 58.62 21.76
CA THR A 93 -18.13 57.32 21.89
C THR A 93 -19.02 56.25 22.51
N GLU A 94 -19.94 56.60 23.42
CA GLU A 94 -20.89 55.66 24.00
C GLU A 94 -21.96 55.24 22.99
N LEU A 95 -22.58 56.20 22.29
CA LEU A 95 -23.51 55.96 21.18
C LEU A 95 -22.86 55.13 20.06
N LYS A 96 -21.61 55.44 19.70
CA LYS A 96 -20.86 54.66 18.71
C LYS A 96 -20.64 53.22 19.19
N GLN A 97 -20.14 53.01 20.41
CA GLN A 97 -19.94 51.67 20.95
C GLN A 97 -21.26 50.91 21.05
N GLN A 98 -22.35 51.58 21.41
CA GLN A 98 -23.67 50.96 21.48
C GLN A 98 -24.16 50.54 20.10
N LEU A 99 -24.05 51.41 19.09
CA LEU A 99 -24.36 51.06 17.70
C LEU A 99 -23.49 49.91 17.16
N GLU A 100 -22.21 49.83 17.55
CA GLU A 100 -21.33 48.71 17.22
C GLU A 100 -21.80 47.40 17.87
N ARG A 101 -22.20 47.43 19.16
CA ARG A 101 -22.80 46.26 19.86
C ARG A 101 -24.10 45.83 19.19
N ASP A 102 -25.01 46.76 18.92
CA ASP A 102 -26.33 46.47 18.36
C ASP A 102 -26.23 45.96 16.91
N THR A 103 -25.27 46.45 16.13
CA THR A 103 -24.95 45.91 14.80
C THR A 103 -24.46 44.45 14.88
N ILE A 104 -23.62 44.13 15.88
CA ILE A 104 -23.20 42.74 16.12
C ILE A 104 -24.39 41.87 16.50
N VAL A 105 -25.26 42.33 17.42
CA VAL A 105 -26.47 41.61 17.86
C VAL A 105 -27.43 41.38 16.69
N LEU A 106 -27.73 42.39 15.88
CA LEU A 106 -28.56 42.27 14.67
C LEU A 106 -27.99 41.25 13.69
N SER A 107 -26.66 41.25 13.48
CA SER A 107 -26.00 40.27 12.61
C SER A 107 -26.01 38.83 13.15
N VAL A 108 -26.25 38.65 14.45
CA VAL A 108 -26.45 37.34 15.09
C VAL A 108 -27.91 36.91 14.99
N ILE A 109 -28.87 37.82 15.28
CA ILE A 109 -30.30 37.57 15.12
C ILE A 109 -30.63 37.17 13.68
N LYS A 110 -30.05 37.86 12.69
CA LYS A 110 -30.22 37.49 11.27
C LYS A 110 -29.70 36.08 10.97
N GLN A 111 -28.56 35.66 11.53
CA GLN A 111 -28.05 34.30 11.33
C GLN A 111 -28.87 33.22 12.06
N LEU A 112 -29.59 33.58 13.11
CA LEU A 112 -30.57 32.70 13.76
C LEU A 112 -31.83 32.58 12.90
N GLN A 113 -32.33 33.68 12.32
CA GLN A 113 -33.42 33.67 11.34
C GLN A 113 -33.07 32.85 10.09
N GLU A 114 -31.86 33.05 9.53
CA GLU A 114 -31.35 32.28 8.37
C GLU A 114 -31.16 30.78 8.69
N PHE A 115 -31.02 30.41 9.97
CA PHE A 115 -31.07 29.01 10.41
C PHE A 115 -32.51 28.51 10.50
N ASP A 116 -33.38 29.26 11.17
CA ASP A 116 -34.76 28.89 11.48
C ASP A 116 -35.59 28.67 10.21
N THR A 117 -35.58 29.66 9.30
CA THR A 117 -36.22 29.55 7.98
C THR A 117 -35.63 28.40 7.16
N ALA A 118 -34.35 28.06 7.29
CA ALA A 118 -33.77 26.91 6.60
C ALA A 118 -34.21 25.54 7.20
N ILE A 119 -34.69 25.51 8.46
CA ILE A 119 -35.35 24.34 9.06
C ILE A 119 -36.83 24.30 8.66
N GLU A 120 -37.52 25.43 8.57
CA GLU A 120 -38.89 25.52 8.01
C GLU A 120 -38.94 25.05 6.54
N GLU A 121 -38.08 25.61 5.67
CA GLU A 121 -37.93 25.20 4.27
C GLU A 121 -37.61 23.69 4.14
N TYR A 122 -36.79 23.15 5.05
CA TYR A 122 -36.48 21.73 5.14
C TYR A 122 -37.72 20.89 5.49
N ASN A 123 -38.50 21.30 6.50
CA ASN A 123 -39.69 20.57 6.94
C ASN A 123 -40.77 20.53 5.85
N CYS A 124 -41.02 21.65 5.17
CA CYS A 124 -41.90 21.70 4.00
C CYS A 124 -41.39 20.77 2.88
N SER A 125 -40.09 20.86 2.53
CA SER A 125 -39.49 20.02 1.50
C SER A 125 -39.55 18.51 1.82
N LEU A 126 -39.48 18.15 3.11
CA LEU A 126 -39.56 16.77 3.58
C LEU A 126 -40.99 16.21 3.43
N LEU A 127 -42.01 16.98 3.84
CA LEU A 127 -43.42 16.61 3.69
C LEU A 127 -43.82 16.45 2.21
N GLU A 128 -43.28 17.28 1.32
CA GLU A 128 -43.46 17.17 -0.13
C GLU A 128 -42.62 16.05 -0.80
N LYS A 129 -41.92 15.20 -0.01
CA LYS A 129 -40.97 14.16 -0.48
C LYS A 129 -39.81 14.67 -1.37
N LYS A 130 -39.56 15.99 -1.39
CA LYS A 130 -38.51 16.65 -2.20
C LYS A 130 -37.13 16.54 -1.53
N TYR A 131 -36.63 15.31 -1.34
CA TYR A 131 -35.43 15.04 -0.53
C TYR A 131 -34.15 15.79 -0.96
N ILE A 132 -33.96 16.06 -2.25
CA ILE A 132 -32.80 16.87 -2.72
C ILE A 132 -32.89 18.30 -2.18
N ALA A 133 -34.07 18.90 -2.19
CA ALA A 133 -34.30 20.23 -1.62
C ALA A 133 -34.09 20.18 -0.10
N ALA A 134 -34.75 19.26 0.60
CA ALA A 134 -34.59 19.10 2.05
C ALA A 134 -33.12 18.94 2.47
N ALA A 135 -32.34 18.08 1.79
CA ALA A 135 -30.91 17.91 2.05
C ALA A 135 -30.10 19.21 1.82
N ARG A 136 -30.44 20.00 0.79
CA ARG A 136 -29.83 21.33 0.54
C ARG A 136 -30.18 22.33 1.65
N HIS A 137 -31.45 22.41 2.07
CA HIS A 137 -31.90 23.31 3.15
C HIS A 137 -31.24 22.96 4.49
N LEU A 138 -31.14 21.68 4.84
CA LEU A 138 -30.40 21.22 6.01
C LEU A 138 -28.89 21.55 5.91
N GLY A 139 -28.32 21.51 4.70
CA GLY A 139 -26.96 21.98 4.40
C GLY A 139 -26.76 23.49 4.60
N LYS A 140 -27.75 24.33 4.24
CA LYS A 140 -27.77 25.76 4.59
C LYS A 140 -27.73 25.94 6.11
N ALA A 141 -28.67 25.32 6.84
CA ALA A 141 -28.77 25.43 8.30
C ALA A 141 -27.49 24.97 9.02
N GLN A 142 -26.86 23.87 8.56
CA GLN A 142 -25.55 23.43 9.07
C GLN A 142 -24.45 24.47 8.83
N SER A 143 -24.50 25.21 7.72
CA SER A 143 -23.54 26.27 7.39
C SER A 143 -23.78 27.55 8.21
N CYS A 144 -25.04 27.92 8.45
CA CYS A 144 -25.41 28.96 9.41
C CYS A 144 -24.84 28.64 10.80
N LEU A 145 -25.02 27.41 11.30
CA LEU A 145 -24.46 26.99 12.60
C LEU A 145 -22.93 26.97 12.64
N LYS A 146 -22.24 26.62 11.54
CA LYS A 146 -20.76 26.75 11.45
C LYS A 146 -20.32 28.20 11.61
N SER A 147 -21.03 29.14 10.98
CA SER A 147 -20.71 30.57 11.08
C SER A 147 -20.97 31.13 12.49
N LEU A 148 -22.09 30.74 13.14
CA LEU A 148 -22.38 31.08 14.53
C LEU A 148 -21.31 30.53 15.50
N LYS A 149 -20.88 29.28 15.32
CA LYS A 149 -19.83 28.64 16.14
C LYS A 149 -18.44 29.31 16.03
N SER A 150 -18.17 30.06 14.96
CA SER A 150 -16.91 30.78 14.79
C SER A 150 -16.83 32.09 15.58
N ARG A 151 -17.98 32.63 15.99
CA ARG A 151 -18.08 33.89 16.76
C ARG A 151 -17.77 33.64 18.24
N LYS A 152 -16.84 34.40 18.81
CA LYS A 152 -16.51 34.33 20.24
C LYS A 152 -17.63 34.97 21.08
N GLY A 153 -17.99 34.33 22.20
CA GLY A 153 -18.88 34.91 23.21
C GLY A 153 -20.39 34.62 23.06
N PHE A 154 -20.82 33.87 22.02
CA PHE A 154 -22.22 33.48 21.87
C PHE A 154 -22.63 32.38 22.87
N GLU A 155 -23.92 32.31 23.23
CA GLU A 155 -24.43 31.37 24.24
C GLU A 155 -24.24 29.89 23.87
N LEU A 156 -23.50 29.18 24.72
CA LEU A 156 -23.28 27.73 24.60
C LEU A 156 -24.59 26.92 24.74
N LYS A 157 -25.60 27.45 25.43
CA LYS A 157 -26.92 26.81 25.55
C LYS A 157 -27.64 26.78 24.20
N ILE A 158 -27.72 27.92 23.52
CA ILE A 158 -28.38 28.04 22.22
C ILE A 158 -27.61 27.23 21.16
N LEU A 159 -26.26 27.30 21.13
CA LEU A 159 -25.47 26.45 20.22
C LEU A 159 -25.66 24.95 20.44
N LYS A 160 -25.87 24.53 21.70
CA LYS A 160 -26.22 23.13 22.01
C LYS A 160 -27.59 22.78 21.45
N ALA A 161 -28.62 23.58 21.72
CA ALA A 161 -29.98 23.37 21.20
C ALA A 161 -30.00 23.25 19.67
N LEU A 162 -29.45 24.24 18.95
CA LEU A 162 -29.37 24.23 17.47
C LEU A 162 -28.56 23.03 16.92
N SER A 163 -27.56 22.55 17.66
CA SER A 163 -26.78 21.36 17.26
C SER A 163 -27.51 20.04 17.53
N VAL A 164 -28.35 19.98 18.57
CA VAL A 164 -29.23 18.83 18.82
C VAL A 164 -30.31 18.80 17.75
N GLU A 165 -30.92 19.94 17.43
CA GLU A 165 -31.96 20.04 16.40
C GLU A 165 -31.45 19.61 15.02
N LEU A 166 -30.29 20.11 14.57
CA LEU A 166 -29.66 19.62 13.33
C LEU A 166 -29.35 18.12 13.36
N THR A 167 -29.09 17.55 14.54
CA THR A 167 -28.82 16.11 14.66
C THR A 167 -30.13 15.33 14.55
N ILE A 168 -31.20 15.79 15.21
CA ILE A 168 -32.56 15.23 15.10
C ILE A 168 -33.01 15.27 13.64
N GLN A 169 -32.95 16.43 12.98
CA GLN A 169 -33.40 16.57 11.60
C GLN A 169 -32.52 15.82 10.60
N LYS A 170 -31.20 15.70 10.83
CA LYS A 170 -30.37 14.78 10.03
C LYS A 170 -30.81 13.33 10.18
N GLN A 171 -31.14 12.86 11.39
CA GLN A 171 -31.64 11.49 11.55
C GLN A 171 -33.05 11.30 10.97
N ASN A 172 -33.91 12.33 11.04
CA ASN A 172 -35.25 12.33 10.46
C ASN A 172 -35.23 12.11 8.94
N ILE A 173 -34.48 12.93 8.18
CA ILE A 173 -34.34 12.70 6.73
C ILE A 173 -33.63 11.39 6.39
N LEU A 174 -32.66 10.93 7.20
CA LEU A 174 -32.00 9.63 6.98
C LEU A 174 -32.91 8.43 7.26
N TYR A 175 -33.88 8.56 8.17
CA TYR A 175 -34.91 7.56 8.41
C TYR A 175 -35.79 7.41 7.16
N HIS A 176 -36.36 8.50 6.65
CA HIS A 176 -37.19 8.47 5.43
C HIS A 176 -36.42 8.05 4.17
N LEU A 177 -35.19 8.54 3.96
CA LEU A 177 -34.31 8.03 2.89
C LEU A 177 -33.95 6.54 3.08
N GLY A 178 -34.00 6.05 4.33
CA GLY A 178 -33.85 4.64 4.68
C GLY A 178 -35.04 3.81 4.24
N GLU A 179 -36.26 4.25 4.56
CA GLU A 179 -37.54 3.65 4.15
C GLU A 179 -37.70 3.63 2.63
N GLU A 180 -37.52 4.78 1.96
CA GLU A 180 -37.66 4.87 0.51
C GLU A 180 -36.62 4.01 -0.22
N TRP A 181 -35.38 3.94 0.27
CA TRP A 181 -34.42 2.97 -0.27
C TRP A 181 -34.91 1.52 -0.10
N GLN A 182 -35.52 1.17 1.03
CA GLN A 182 -36.08 -0.17 1.25
C GLN A 182 -37.30 -0.45 0.36
N LYS A 183 -38.08 0.57 -0.04
CA LYS A 183 -39.17 0.44 -1.01
C LYS A 183 -38.66 0.31 -2.45
N LEU A 184 -37.55 0.97 -2.79
CA LEU A 184 -37.02 1.06 -4.17
C LEU A 184 -36.02 -0.05 -4.53
N ALA A 185 -35.20 -0.52 -3.58
CA ALA A 185 -34.16 -1.52 -3.78
C ALA A 185 -34.38 -2.74 -2.86
N VAL A 186 -35.35 -3.58 -3.23
CA VAL A 186 -35.82 -4.71 -2.43
C VAL A 186 -34.98 -5.96 -2.71
N TRP A 187 -34.49 -6.60 -1.65
CA TRP A 187 -33.82 -7.90 -1.72
C TRP A 187 -34.75 -9.00 -1.18
N LYS A 188 -35.13 -9.95 -2.03
CA LYS A 188 -35.68 -11.24 -1.57
C LYS A 188 -34.51 -12.19 -1.33
N LEU A 189 -34.33 -12.61 -0.09
CA LEU A 189 -33.29 -13.56 0.32
C LEU A 189 -33.94 -14.84 0.88
N PRO A 190 -33.33 -16.02 0.68
CA PRO A 190 -33.82 -17.27 1.24
C PRO A 190 -33.84 -17.22 2.78
N PRO A 191 -34.82 -17.86 3.46
CA PRO A 191 -34.86 -17.92 4.91
C PRO A 191 -33.62 -18.63 5.47
N SER A 192 -32.92 -17.96 6.38
CA SER A 192 -31.54 -18.30 6.72
C SER A 192 -31.37 -19.63 7.46
N LYS A 193 -30.72 -20.59 6.80
CA LYS A 193 -29.97 -21.70 7.45
C LYS A 193 -28.92 -22.33 6.54
N GLU A 194 -29.16 -22.35 5.23
CA GLU A 194 -28.19 -22.79 4.21
C GLU A 194 -28.04 -21.71 3.14
N VAL A 195 -27.09 -20.79 3.32
CA VAL A 195 -26.82 -19.68 2.36
C VAL A 195 -25.84 -20.12 1.25
N SER A 196 -25.61 -21.43 1.14
CA SER A 196 -24.55 -22.03 0.30
C SER A 196 -25.04 -23.21 -0.54
N SER A 197 -26.35 -23.41 -0.68
CA SER A 197 -26.93 -24.40 -1.59
C SER A 197 -27.49 -23.73 -2.85
N LEU A 198 -27.41 -24.40 -4.01
CA LEU A 198 -27.90 -23.84 -5.28
C LEU A 198 -29.38 -23.43 -5.21
N GLU A 199 -30.21 -24.21 -4.52
CA GLU A 199 -31.62 -23.87 -4.26
C GLU A 199 -31.83 -22.57 -3.48
N SER A 200 -30.91 -22.22 -2.56
CA SER A 200 -30.99 -20.97 -1.82
C SER A 200 -30.69 -19.76 -2.73
N VAL A 201 -29.72 -19.90 -3.63
CA VAL A 201 -29.37 -18.85 -4.60
C VAL A 201 -30.47 -18.65 -5.63
N LEU A 202 -31.10 -19.73 -6.13
CA LEU A 202 -32.24 -19.64 -7.04
C LEU A 202 -33.49 -18.95 -6.45
N ARG A 203 -33.57 -18.82 -5.11
CA ARG A 203 -34.63 -18.06 -4.41
C ARG A 203 -34.21 -16.61 -4.10
N THR A 204 -33.03 -16.18 -4.57
CA THR A 204 -32.56 -14.80 -4.43
C THR A 204 -33.04 -13.98 -5.61
N GLU A 205 -33.75 -12.88 -5.33
CA GLU A 205 -34.18 -11.91 -6.33
C GLU A 205 -33.84 -10.49 -5.84
N PHE A 206 -33.29 -9.66 -6.72
CA PHE A 206 -33.10 -8.23 -6.49
C PHE A 206 -34.08 -7.44 -7.35
N HIS A 207 -34.91 -6.62 -6.71
CA HIS A 207 -35.99 -5.84 -7.33
C HIS A 207 -35.64 -4.35 -7.21
N LEU A 208 -35.46 -3.70 -8.36
CA LEU A 208 -35.11 -2.28 -8.47
C LEU A 208 -36.26 -1.53 -9.12
N ARG A 209 -36.97 -0.68 -8.36
CA ARG A 209 -38.05 0.16 -8.88
C ARG A 209 -37.47 1.41 -9.55
N THR A 210 -37.87 1.64 -10.79
CA THR A 210 -37.37 2.73 -11.65
C THR A 210 -38.33 3.92 -11.70
N GLU A 211 -39.64 3.65 -11.77
CA GLU A 211 -40.72 4.64 -11.67
C GLU A 211 -41.58 4.44 -10.41
N PRO A 212 -42.25 5.50 -9.92
CA PRO A 212 -43.24 5.37 -8.85
C PRO A 212 -44.48 4.59 -9.31
N PRO A 213 -45.12 3.79 -8.44
CA PRO A 213 -46.39 3.15 -8.74
C PRO A 213 -47.48 4.21 -8.98
N LYS A 214 -48.41 3.91 -9.88
CA LYS A 214 -49.37 4.89 -10.43
C LYS A 214 -50.68 5.00 -9.62
N GLU A 215 -50.68 4.56 -8.35
CA GLU A 215 -51.89 4.46 -7.50
C GLU A 215 -51.69 4.95 -6.04
N GLU A 216 -52.74 5.58 -5.51
CA GLU A 216 -53.08 5.87 -4.10
C GLU A 216 -52.18 6.73 -3.17
N GLU A 217 -51.04 7.30 -3.60
CA GLU A 217 -50.39 8.40 -2.85
C GLU A 217 -50.62 9.79 -3.51
N GLU A 218 -51.06 10.78 -2.73
CA GLU A 218 -51.25 12.19 -3.19
C GLU A 218 -49.95 12.90 -3.61
N THR A 219 -48.79 12.29 -3.35
CA THR A 219 -47.47 12.81 -3.70
C THR A 219 -46.69 11.76 -4.50
N PRO A 220 -46.15 12.08 -5.70
CA PRO A 220 -45.36 11.13 -6.48
C PRO A 220 -44.16 10.63 -5.67
N ALA A 221 -43.99 9.31 -5.58
CA ALA A 221 -42.81 8.76 -4.92
C ALA A 221 -41.54 9.14 -5.72
N PRO A 222 -40.46 9.60 -5.05
CA PRO A 222 -39.33 10.19 -5.74
C PRO A 222 -38.46 9.12 -6.42
N PRO A 223 -37.85 9.42 -7.59
CA PRO A 223 -37.00 8.48 -8.30
C PRO A 223 -35.75 8.15 -7.47
N ILE A 224 -35.23 6.93 -7.62
CA ILE A 224 -34.08 6.44 -6.82
C ILE A 224 -32.85 7.34 -6.91
N GLY A 225 -32.64 8.01 -8.05
CA GLY A 225 -31.58 9.00 -8.21
C GLY A 225 -31.70 10.20 -7.26
N ALA A 226 -32.91 10.62 -6.90
CA ALA A 226 -33.13 11.70 -5.93
C ALA A 226 -32.80 11.26 -4.48
N VAL A 227 -33.10 10.00 -4.14
CA VAL A 227 -32.72 9.39 -2.85
C VAL A 227 -31.18 9.29 -2.75
N LEU A 228 -30.52 8.82 -3.81
CA LEU A 228 -29.05 8.73 -3.88
C LEU A 228 -28.37 10.11 -3.81
N LEU A 229 -28.86 11.10 -4.56
CA LEU A 229 -28.35 12.48 -4.52
C LEU A 229 -28.54 13.13 -3.14
N ALA A 230 -29.68 12.90 -2.47
CA ALA A 230 -29.89 13.40 -1.10
C ALA A 230 -28.91 12.75 -0.11
N LEU A 231 -28.69 11.43 -0.19
CA LEU A 231 -27.68 10.73 0.61
C LEU A 231 -26.24 11.23 0.33
N ALA A 232 -25.93 11.64 -0.91
CA ALA A 232 -24.65 12.25 -1.25
C ALA A 232 -24.45 13.60 -0.57
N ILE A 233 -25.45 14.49 -0.65
CA ILE A 233 -25.44 15.83 -0.03
C ILE A 233 -25.31 15.73 1.51
N LEU A 234 -25.94 14.72 2.12
CA LEU A 234 -25.86 14.45 3.56
C LEU A 234 -24.55 13.77 4.01
N GLY A 235 -23.74 13.28 3.07
CA GLY A 235 -22.45 12.60 3.30
C GLY A 235 -22.54 11.11 3.64
N GLU A 236 -23.73 10.51 3.65
CA GLU A 236 -23.96 9.12 4.11
C GLU A 236 -23.94 8.07 2.99
N LEU A 237 -23.89 8.50 1.73
CA LEU A 237 -24.00 7.60 0.57
C LEU A 237 -22.96 6.46 0.56
N HIS A 238 -21.71 6.72 0.97
CA HIS A 238 -20.68 5.66 1.07
C HIS A 238 -21.05 4.58 2.10
N ALA A 239 -21.71 4.93 3.21
CA ALA A 239 -22.15 3.95 4.20
C ALA A 239 -23.30 3.09 3.67
N LYS A 240 -24.25 3.71 2.96
CA LYS A 240 -25.37 3.00 2.32
C LYS A 240 -24.87 2.07 1.20
N LEU A 241 -24.04 2.57 0.28
CA LEU A 241 -23.47 1.79 -0.81
C LEU A 241 -22.59 0.63 -0.31
N ARG A 242 -21.88 0.77 0.82
CA ARG A 242 -21.15 -0.36 1.42
C ARG A 242 -22.07 -1.52 1.76
N SER A 243 -23.21 -1.25 2.40
CA SER A 243 -24.18 -2.33 2.73
C SER A 243 -24.78 -2.99 1.48
N PHE A 244 -25.06 -2.21 0.43
CA PHE A 244 -25.53 -2.73 -0.85
C PHE A 244 -24.45 -3.56 -1.57
N SER A 245 -23.21 -3.07 -1.62
CA SER A 245 -22.08 -3.74 -2.27
C SER A 245 -21.79 -5.11 -1.66
N GLN A 246 -21.91 -5.25 -0.34
CA GLN A 246 -21.70 -6.53 0.36
C GLN A 246 -22.81 -7.56 0.05
N LEU A 247 -24.06 -7.12 -0.15
CA LEU A 247 -25.15 -7.99 -0.60
C LEU A 247 -24.97 -8.40 -2.07
N LEU A 248 -24.71 -7.43 -2.96
CA LEU A 248 -24.43 -7.69 -4.37
C LEU A 248 -23.25 -8.68 -4.54
N LEU A 249 -22.16 -8.43 -3.83
CA LEU A 249 -20.95 -9.24 -3.88
C LEU A 249 -21.19 -10.70 -3.46
N ASN A 250 -21.85 -10.92 -2.32
CA ASN A 250 -21.96 -12.26 -1.72
C ASN A 250 -23.22 -13.02 -2.16
N CYS A 251 -24.31 -12.33 -2.53
CA CYS A 251 -25.57 -12.96 -2.94
C CYS A 251 -25.77 -13.00 -4.47
N VAL A 252 -25.02 -12.23 -5.27
CA VAL A 252 -25.12 -12.21 -6.74
C VAL A 252 -23.79 -12.58 -7.40
N LEU A 253 -22.73 -11.79 -7.17
CA LEU A 253 -21.52 -11.90 -7.98
C LEU A 253 -20.70 -13.16 -7.68
N LYS A 254 -20.41 -13.47 -6.40
CA LYS A 254 -19.68 -14.69 -6.03
C LYS A 254 -20.43 -15.99 -6.42
N PRO A 255 -21.76 -16.13 -6.22
CA PRO A 255 -22.50 -17.29 -6.71
C PRO A 255 -22.41 -17.54 -8.23
N LEU A 256 -22.34 -16.49 -9.06
CA LEU A 256 -22.14 -16.61 -10.52
C LEU A 256 -20.75 -17.14 -10.90
N VAL A 257 -19.74 -17.02 -10.01
CA VAL A 257 -18.43 -17.66 -10.16
C VAL A 257 -18.47 -19.13 -9.72
N TYR A 258 -19.13 -19.42 -8.59
CA TYR A 258 -19.15 -20.77 -8.01
C TYR A 258 -20.01 -21.78 -8.77
N TYR A 259 -21.13 -21.36 -9.36
CA TYR A 259 -22.12 -22.28 -9.96
C TYR A 259 -22.15 -22.23 -11.49
N PRO A 260 -21.72 -23.31 -12.19
CA PRO A 260 -21.69 -23.35 -13.66
C PRO A 260 -23.07 -23.14 -14.29
N SER A 261 -24.09 -23.79 -13.72
CA SER A 261 -25.49 -23.76 -14.17
C SER A 261 -26.22 -22.46 -13.87
N LEU A 262 -25.71 -21.61 -12.97
CA LEU A 262 -26.41 -20.41 -12.51
C LEU A 262 -26.23 -19.26 -13.52
N HIS A 263 -27.33 -18.76 -14.06
CA HIS A 263 -27.34 -17.58 -14.93
C HIS A 263 -28.20 -16.47 -14.29
N ALA A 264 -27.71 -15.24 -14.34
CA ALA A 264 -28.52 -14.07 -14.03
C ALA A 264 -29.46 -13.79 -15.21
N VAL A 265 -30.75 -13.67 -14.92
CA VAL A 265 -31.80 -13.32 -15.88
C VAL A 265 -32.42 -12.00 -15.42
N VAL A 266 -32.56 -11.08 -16.38
CA VAL A 266 -33.07 -9.73 -16.16
C VAL A 266 -34.47 -9.67 -16.75
N ASP A 267 -35.46 -9.35 -15.91
CA ASP A 267 -36.82 -9.07 -16.34
C ASP A 267 -37.08 -7.56 -16.19
N ILE A 268 -37.25 -6.88 -17.32
CA ILE A 268 -37.43 -5.42 -17.38
C ILE A 268 -38.92 -5.13 -17.56
N GLN A 269 -39.58 -4.83 -16.46
CA GLN A 269 -40.97 -4.38 -16.43
C GLN A 269 -40.98 -2.83 -16.41
N PRO A 270 -42.02 -2.14 -16.92
CA PRO A 270 -41.98 -0.69 -17.12
C PRO A 270 -41.61 0.11 -15.87
N ASP A 271 -42.12 -0.30 -14.71
CA ASP A 271 -41.88 0.40 -13.44
C ASP A 271 -40.82 -0.31 -12.55
N THR A 272 -40.26 -1.46 -12.94
CA THR A 272 -39.36 -2.28 -12.10
C THR A 272 -38.46 -3.22 -12.91
N VAL A 273 -37.16 -3.23 -12.58
CA VAL A 273 -36.17 -4.18 -13.08
C VAL A 273 -35.94 -5.27 -12.05
N ILE A 274 -36.12 -6.54 -12.44
CA ILE A 274 -35.94 -7.71 -11.57
C ILE A 274 -34.73 -8.52 -12.06
N LEU A 275 -33.71 -8.62 -11.21
CA LEU A 275 -32.60 -9.56 -11.37
C LEU A 275 -32.93 -10.83 -10.58
N ARG A 276 -33.06 -11.94 -11.29
CA ARG A 276 -33.39 -13.27 -10.77
C ARG A 276 -32.41 -14.31 -11.33
N PHE A 277 -32.37 -15.51 -10.74
CA PHE A 277 -31.48 -16.58 -11.22
C PHE A 277 -32.23 -17.75 -11.81
N GLU A 278 -31.70 -18.31 -12.89
CA GLU A 278 -32.15 -19.57 -13.48
C GLU A 278 -31.00 -20.59 -13.48
N SER A 279 -31.33 -21.87 -13.34
CA SER A 279 -30.37 -22.98 -13.42
C SER A 279 -30.48 -23.66 -14.78
N VAL A 280 -29.61 -23.30 -15.70
CA VAL A 280 -29.47 -23.97 -17.01
C VAL A 280 -28.73 -25.29 -16.81
N ALA A 281 -29.21 -26.38 -17.43
CA ALA A 281 -28.54 -27.67 -17.36
C ALA A 281 -27.14 -27.58 -17.98
N SER A 282 -26.11 -27.99 -17.24
CA SER A 282 -24.72 -27.99 -17.68
C SER A 282 -23.98 -29.20 -17.12
N ASP A 283 -23.34 -29.96 -18.00
CA ASP A 283 -22.54 -31.14 -17.66
C ASP A 283 -21.12 -30.78 -17.17
N LEU A 284 -20.80 -29.49 -17.06
CA LEU A 284 -19.49 -28.99 -16.64
C LEU A 284 -19.42 -28.81 -15.12
N GLU A 285 -18.45 -29.46 -14.46
CA GLU A 285 -18.19 -29.28 -13.02
C GLU A 285 -17.84 -27.82 -12.65
N ARG A 286 -17.34 -27.01 -13.60
CA ARG A 286 -16.83 -25.63 -13.40
C ARG A 286 -17.12 -24.77 -14.63
N PRO A 287 -17.50 -23.50 -14.48
CA PRO A 287 -17.71 -22.61 -15.61
C PRO A 287 -16.39 -22.24 -16.29
N SER A 288 -16.43 -21.89 -17.59
CA SER A 288 -15.28 -21.29 -18.26
C SER A 288 -15.17 -19.79 -17.95
N PRO A 289 -13.96 -19.20 -17.92
CA PRO A 289 -13.80 -17.77 -17.62
C PRO A 289 -14.65 -16.82 -18.49
N PRO A 290 -14.76 -17.00 -19.83
CA PRO A 290 -15.64 -16.15 -20.65
C PRO A 290 -17.11 -16.17 -20.25
N GLU A 291 -17.63 -17.30 -19.75
CA GLU A 291 -19.00 -17.42 -19.27
C GLU A 291 -19.20 -16.74 -17.91
N VAL A 292 -18.19 -16.81 -17.02
CA VAL A 292 -18.22 -16.07 -15.75
C VAL A 292 -18.15 -14.56 -15.98
N PHE A 293 -17.28 -14.12 -16.89
CA PHE A 293 -17.13 -12.71 -17.25
C PHE A 293 -18.42 -12.15 -17.86
N SER A 294 -19.06 -12.82 -18.81
CA SER A 294 -20.32 -12.34 -19.41
C SER A 294 -21.49 -12.32 -18.41
N LYS A 295 -21.59 -13.33 -17.52
CA LYS A 295 -22.57 -13.35 -16.42
C LYS A 295 -22.41 -12.14 -15.48
N ILE A 296 -21.19 -11.81 -15.10
CA ILE A 296 -20.90 -10.67 -14.20
C ILE A 296 -21.08 -9.33 -14.92
N GLN A 297 -20.64 -9.24 -16.17
CA GLN A 297 -20.75 -8.04 -17.00
C GLN A 297 -22.23 -7.64 -17.17
N LEU A 298 -23.11 -8.57 -17.51
CA LEU A 298 -24.56 -8.33 -17.63
C LEU A 298 -25.15 -7.70 -16.35
N VAL A 299 -24.81 -8.25 -15.17
CA VAL A 299 -25.28 -7.71 -13.88
C VAL A 299 -24.81 -6.28 -13.65
N LEU A 300 -23.55 -5.98 -13.99
CA LEU A 300 -22.95 -4.67 -13.78
C LEU A 300 -23.39 -3.63 -14.81
N GLU A 301 -23.71 -4.04 -16.04
CA GLU A 301 -24.33 -3.22 -17.09
C GLU A 301 -25.73 -2.78 -16.69
N VAL A 302 -26.59 -3.71 -16.25
CA VAL A 302 -27.95 -3.41 -15.76
C VAL A 302 -27.96 -2.49 -14.54
N LEU A 303 -27.01 -2.66 -13.62
CA LEU A 303 -26.84 -1.74 -12.50
C LEU A 303 -26.30 -0.37 -12.94
N CYS A 304 -25.42 -0.30 -13.94
CA CYS A 304 -25.03 0.97 -14.53
C CYS A 304 -26.24 1.70 -15.11
N GLU A 305 -27.01 1.02 -15.97
CA GLU A 305 -28.13 1.61 -16.69
C GLU A 305 -29.22 2.16 -15.74
N HIS A 306 -29.66 1.37 -14.76
CA HIS A 306 -30.87 1.69 -13.99
C HIS A 306 -30.62 2.21 -12.55
N LEU A 307 -29.40 2.09 -12.00
CA LEU A 307 -29.09 2.51 -10.62
C LEU A 307 -27.97 3.56 -10.52
N LEU A 308 -26.91 3.43 -11.33
CA LEU A 308 -25.68 4.21 -11.15
C LEU A 308 -25.59 5.43 -12.08
N ASN A 309 -26.33 5.42 -13.20
CA ASN A 309 -26.53 6.55 -14.11
C ASN A 309 -27.45 7.62 -13.49
N LEU A 310 -26.93 8.39 -12.53
CA LEU A 310 -27.62 9.58 -12.03
C LEU A 310 -27.70 10.67 -13.11
N PRO A 311 -28.85 11.35 -13.26
CA PRO A 311 -28.91 12.63 -13.97
C PRO A 311 -27.90 13.61 -13.38
N ARG A 312 -27.10 14.25 -14.24
CA ARG A 312 -26.14 15.27 -13.83
C ARG A 312 -26.93 16.49 -13.36
N GLY A 313 -27.00 16.70 -12.05
CA GLY A 313 -27.79 17.78 -11.46
C GLY A 313 -27.35 19.16 -11.94
N ASP A 314 -28.34 20.03 -12.22
CA ASP A 314 -28.14 21.35 -12.82
C ASP A 314 -27.17 22.26 -12.05
N ASP A 315 -26.60 23.20 -12.82
CA ASP A 315 -25.51 24.10 -12.44
C ASP A 315 -25.71 24.76 -11.07
N SER A 316 -24.83 24.38 -10.15
CA SER A 316 -24.64 25.04 -8.87
C SER A 316 -23.15 24.99 -8.50
N GLU A 317 -22.62 26.11 -8.00
CA GLU A 317 -21.19 26.44 -7.89
C GLU A 317 -20.39 25.64 -6.80
N ASP A 318 -20.77 24.39 -6.51
CA ASP A 318 -20.10 23.54 -5.52
C ASP A 318 -19.39 22.35 -6.20
N ASP A 319 -18.18 22.59 -6.70
CA ASP A 319 -17.35 21.71 -7.58
C ASP A 319 -17.03 20.29 -7.04
N LYS A 320 -17.59 19.91 -5.90
CA LYS A 320 -17.41 18.60 -5.25
C LYS A 320 -18.48 17.58 -5.60
N THR A 321 -19.74 17.99 -5.78
CA THR A 321 -20.83 17.06 -6.13
C THR A 321 -20.83 16.72 -7.63
N SER A 322 -20.42 17.67 -8.47
CA SER A 322 -20.46 17.61 -9.94
C SER A 322 -19.54 16.57 -10.60
N LYS A 323 -18.81 15.76 -9.81
CA LYS A 323 -17.88 14.70 -10.23
C LYS A 323 -18.22 13.31 -9.66
N MET A 324 -19.34 13.14 -8.96
CA MET A 324 -19.65 11.88 -8.25
C MET A 324 -20.12 10.77 -9.19
N VAL A 325 -19.22 9.89 -9.60
CA VAL A 325 -19.53 8.68 -10.39
C VAL A 325 -19.84 7.52 -9.44
N LEU A 326 -21.10 7.05 -9.41
CA LEU A 326 -21.49 5.97 -8.49
C LEU A 326 -20.81 4.63 -8.83
N ALA A 327 -20.59 4.34 -10.11
CA ALA A 327 -19.90 3.12 -10.56
C ALA A 327 -18.44 3.05 -10.05
N GLU A 328 -17.72 4.18 -10.00
CA GLU A 328 -16.38 4.25 -9.42
C GLU A 328 -16.40 3.90 -7.92
N ILE A 329 -17.39 4.43 -7.19
CA ILE A 329 -17.53 4.20 -5.74
C ILE A 329 -17.93 2.75 -5.43
N LEU A 330 -18.79 2.15 -6.25
CA LEU A 330 -19.16 0.74 -6.11
C LEU A 330 -18.00 -0.19 -6.53
N GLY A 331 -17.27 0.16 -7.59
CA GLY A 331 -16.09 -0.55 -8.07
C GLY A 331 -14.97 -0.62 -7.02
N ASP A 332 -14.62 0.53 -6.43
CA ASP A 332 -13.68 0.64 -5.31
C ASP A 332 -14.08 -0.22 -4.10
N MET A 333 -15.35 -0.63 -3.96
CA MET A 333 -15.86 -1.47 -2.86
C MET A 333 -15.96 -2.96 -3.18
N ILE A 334 -15.96 -3.37 -4.45
CA ILE A 334 -16.16 -4.79 -4.85
C ILE A 334 -14.97 -5.41 -5.58
N TRP A 335 -14.11 -4.61 -6.22
CA TRP A 335 -13.16 -5.16 -7.18
C TRP A 335 -12.06 -6.02 -6.56
N GLU A 336 -11.54 -5.67 -5.37
CA GLU A 336 -10.50 -6.43 -4.69
C GLU A 336 -10.99 -7.88 -4.40
N ASP A 337 -12.07 -8.01 -3.63
CA ASP A 337 -12.79 -9.25 -3.33
C ASP A 337 -13.20 -10.05 -4.60
N MET A 338 -13.66 -9.36 -5.65
CA MET A 338 -14.06 -10.00 -6.91
C MET A 338 -12.87 -10.53 -7.69
N SER A 339 -11.77 -9.78 -7.75
CA SER A 339 -10.56 -10.19 -8.46
C SER A 339 -9.91 -11.40 -7.78
N GLU A 340 -9.88 -11.46 -6.43
CA GLU A 340 -9.38 -12.64 -5.72
C GLU A 340 -10.25 -13.87 -5.98
N CYS A 341 -11.58 -13.71 -5.94
CA CYS A 341 -12.55 -14.77 -6.25
C CYS A 341 -12.38 -15.30 -7.69
N LEU A 342 -12.31 -14.39 -8.67
CA LEU A 342 -12.11 -14.74 -10.08
C LEU A 342 -10.76 -15.44 -10.34
N ILE A 343 -9.69 -15.02 -9.65
CA ILE A 343 -8.39 -15.68 -9.72
C ILE A 343 -8.49 -17.09 -9.13
N ARG A 344 -8.90 -17.20 -7.85
CA ARG A 344 -8.85 -18.43 -7.05
C ARG A 344 -9.82 -19.50 -7.54
N ASP A 345 -11.05 -19.11 -7.84
CA ASP A 345 -12.16 -20.05 -8.04
C ASP A 345 -12.52 -20.26 -9.51
N CYS A 346 -11.96 -19.45 -10.43
CA CYS A 346 -12.11 -19.62 -11.88
C CYS A 346 -10.76 -19.74 -12.62
N LEU A 347 -9.93 -18.69 -12.65
CA LEU A 347 -8.74 -18.67 -13.50
C LEU A 347 -7.70 -19.74 -13.15
N VAL A 348 -7.48 -20.06 -11.86
CA VAL A 348 -6.59 -21.16 -11.40
C VAL A 348 -6.90 -22.48 -12.11
N TYR A 349 -8.17 -22.78 -12.35
CA TYR A 349 -8.59 -24.06 -12.94
C TYR A 349 -8.50 -24.07 -14.47
N SER A 350 -8.57 -22.91 -15.11
CA SER A 350 -8.34 -22.77 -16.55
C SER A 350 -6.88 -22.95 -16.97
N ILE A 351 -5.91 -22.89 -16.05
CA ILE A 351 -4.47 -23.06 -16.34
C ILE A 351 -4.19 -24.46 -16.94
N PRO A 352 -3.62 -24.55 -18.16
CA PRO A 352 -3.34 -25.82 -18.83
C PRO A 352 -2.42 -26.78 -18.06
N THR A 353 -2.43 -28.05 -18.46
CA THR A 353 -1.51 -29.11 -17.98
C THR A 353 -0.53 -29.61 -19.04
N ASN A 354 -0.80 -29.31 -20.33
CA ASN A 354 0.02 -29.69 -21.49
C ASN A 354 0.32 -28.46 -22.34
N SER A 355 1.55 -28.36 -22.88
CA SER A 355 1.97 -27.21 -23.69
C SER A 355 1.07 -26.95 -24.91
N SER A 356 0.51 -28.00 -25.53
CA SER A 356 -0.43 -27.90 -26.66
C SER A 356 -1.80 -27.30 -26.32
N LYS A 357 -2.09 -27.05 -25.04
CA LYS A 357 -3.29 -26.30 -24.60
C LYS A 357 -2.98 -24.85 -24.21
N LEU A 358 -1.72 -24.40 -24.28
CA LEU A 358 -1.34 -23.01 -23.97
C LEU A 358 -1.95 -22.02 -24.98
N GLU A 359 -1.97 -22.39 -26.26
CA GLU A 359 -2.65 -21.63 -27.33
C GLU A 359 -4.17 -21.47 -27.10
N GLN A 360 -4.78 -22.39 -26.36
CA GLN A 360 -6.21 -22.31 -26.00
C GLN A 360 -6.44 -21.31 -24.86
N TYR A 361 -5.44 -21.11 -23.99
CA TYR A 361 -5.48 -20.13 -22.91
C TYR A 361 -5.31 -18.68 -23.39
N GLU A 362 -4.70 -18.46 -24.55
CA GLU A 362 -4.64 -17.13 -25.19
C GLU A 362 -6.04 -16.52 -25.38
N LYS A 363 -7.07 -17.35 -25.56
CA LYS A 363 -8.48 -16.91 -25.59
C LYS A 363 -8.97 -16.42 -24.22
N VAL A 364 -8.51 -17.04 -23.12
CA VAL A 364 -8.83 -16.64 -21.73
C VAL A 364 -8.17 -15.31 -21.39
N ILE A 365 -6.93 -15.08 -21.83
CA ILE A 365 -6.24 -13.79 -21.66
C ILE A 365 -7.03 -12.68 -22.37
N LYS A 366 -7.44 -12.92 -23.62
CA LYS A 366 -8.26 -11.97 -24.40
C LYS A 366 -9.61 -11.68 -23.76
N SER A 367 -10.36 -12.71 -23.34
CA SER A 367 -11.64 -12.49 -22.65
C SER A 367 -11.48 -11.76 -21.31
N THR A 368 -10.33 -11.92 -20.62
CA THR A 368 -10.02 -11.17 -19.39
C THR A 368 -9.75 -9.69 -19.68
N GLU A 369 -9.02 -9.40 -20.76
CA GLU A 369 -8.74 -8.04 -21.21
C GLU A 369 -9.98 -7.33 -21.77
N GLU A 370 -10.82 -8.04 -22.53
CA GLU A 370 -12.13 -7.56 -22.99
C GLU A 370 -13.06 -7.22 -21.81
N PHE A 371 -13.15 -8.11 -20.81
CA PHE A 371 -13.93 -7.90 -19.59
C PHE A 371 -13.44 -6.71 -18.76
N GLU A 372 -12.13 -6.58 -18.52
CA GLU A 372 -11.58 -5.42 -17.82
C GLU A 372 -11.79 -4.11 -18.59
N ASN A 373 -11.73 -4.13 -19.92
CA ASN A 373 -12.01 -2.96 -20.74
C ASN A 373 -13.50 -2.58 -20.70
N ALA A 374 -14.43 -3.56 -20.65
CA ALA A 374 -15.85 -3.28 -20.40
C ALA A 374 -16.07 -2.61 -19.02
N LEU A 375 -15.44 -3.14 -17.97
CA LEU A 375 -15.52 -2.56 -16.62
C LEU A 375 -14.86 -1.18 -16.51
N LYS A 376 -13.78 -0.91 -17.25
CA LYS A 376 -13.18 0.44 -17.38
C LYS A 376 -14.12 1.40 -18.11
N ASN A 377 -14.79 0.97 -19.18
CA ASN A 377 -15.79 1.79 -19.89
C ASN A 377 -16.99 2.15 -18.98
N MET A 378 -17.45 1.19 -18.15
CA MET A 378 -18.43 1.42 -17.09
C MET A 378 -17.89 2.19 -15.86
N ARG A 379 -16.58 2.50 -15.83
CA ARG A 379 -15.87 3.18 -14.73
C ARG A 379 -15.87 2.44 -13.38
N PHE A 380 -16.06 1.12 -13.36
CA PHE A 380 -15.82 0.31 -12.15
C PHE A 380 -14.33 0.18 -11.82
N LEU A 381 -13.43 0.44 -12.78
CA LEU A 381 -11.98 0.26 -12.64
C LEU A 381 -11.22 1.55 -12.90
N LYS A 382 -10.13 1.75 -12.13
CA LYS A 382 -9.21 2.90 -12.24
C LYS A 382 -7.80 2.43 -12.54
N GLY A 383 -7.22 2.91 -13.64
CA GLY A 383 -5.86 2.58 -14.08
C GLY A 383 -5.77 1.37 -15.00
N ASP A 384 -4.59 1.20 -15.62
CA ASP A 384 -4.43 0.34 -16.79
C ASP A 384 -4.26 -1.15 -16.47
N ALA A 385 -3.63 -1.49 -15.35
CA ALA A 385 -3.22 -2.85 -15.01
C ALA A 385 -3.76 -3.32 -13.64
N THR A 386 -4.88 -4.04 -13.67
CA THR A 386 -5.39 -4.75 -12.48
C THR A 386 -4.64 -6.05 -12.22
N ASP A 387 -4.85 -6.68 -11.06
CA ASP A 387 -4.19 -7.93 -10.71
C ASP A 387 -4.78 -9.17 -11.42
N LEU A 388 -6.00 -9.07 -11.97
CA LEU A 388 -6.66 -10.13 -12.72
C LEU A 388 -5.95 -10.36 -14.09
N LEU A 389 -5.81 -9.32 -14.92
CA LEU A 389 -5.06 -9.39 -16.17
C LEU A 389 -3.55 -9.63 -15.95
N LYS A 390 -2.95 -9.15 -14.86
CA LYS A 390 -1.56 -9.53 -14.48
C LYS A 390 -1.46 -11.04 -14.25
N TYR A 391 -2.40 -11.62 -13.50
CA TYR A 391 -2.44 -13.06 -13.23
C TYR A 391 -2.61 -13.88 -14.53
N ALA A 392 -3.59 -13.50 -15.37
CA ALA A 392 -3.84 -14.16 -16.65
C ALA A 392 -2.63 -14.10 -17.60
N ARG A 393 -1.99 -12.93 -17.74
CA ARG A 393 -0.78 -12.78 -18.57
C ARG A 393 0.43 -13.53 -18.02
N ASN A 394 0.50 -13.77 -16.71
CA ASN A 394 1.55 -14.55 -16.07
C ASN A 394 1.32 -16.09 -16.16
N VAL A 395 0.35 -16.57 -16.96
CA VAL A 395 0.06 -18.00 -17.12
C VAL A 395 1.30 -18.84 -17.45
N ASN A 396 2.28 -18.31 -18.17
CA ASN A 396 3.53 -19.02 -18.46
C ASN A 396 4.27 -19.47 -17.19
N SER A 397 4.32 -18.61 -16.16
CA SER A 397 4.90 -18.94 -14.85
C SER A 397 4.02 -19.92 -14.09
N HIS A 398 2.70 -19.70 -14.05
CA HIS A 398 1.77 -20.58 -13.33
C HIS A 398 1.69 -21.99 -13.95
N PHE A 399 1.68 -22.10 -15.27
CA PHE A 399 1.78 -23.33 -16.04
C PHE A 399 3.08 -24.08 -15.73
N ALA A 400 4.22 -23.38 -15.83
CA ALA A 400 5.53 -23.98 -15.58
C ALA A 400 5.64 -24.49 -14.14
N ASN A 401 5.26 -23.68 -13.14
CA ASN A 401 5.24 -24.07 -11.72
C ASN A 401 4.37 -25.32 -11.49
N LYS A 402 3.14 -25.33 -12.03
CA LYS A 402 2.19 -26.46 -11.94
C LYS A 402 2.75 -27.73 -12.59
N LYS A 403 3.31 -27.62 -13.81
CA LYS A 403 3.92 -28.75 -14.52
C LYS A 403 5.16 -29.29 -13.82
N CYS A 404 5.96 -28.43 -13.22
CA CYS A 404 7.09 -28.82 -12.37
C CYS A 404 6.63 -29.58 -11.12
N GLN A 405 5.55 -29.13 -10.46
CA GLN A 405 4.94 -29.83 -9.33
C GLN A 405 4.42 -31.23 -9.73
N ASP A 406 3.67 -31.34 -10.83
CA ASP A 406 3.14 -32.61 -11.34
C ASP A 406 4.26 -33.62 -11.64
N VAL A 407 5.34 -33.16 -12.27
CA VAL A 407 6.54 -33.97 -12.56
C VAL A 407 7.22 -34.46 -11.27
N ILE A 408 7.34 -33.60 -10.24
CA ILE A 408 7.94 -33.98 -8.95
C ILE A 408 7.05 -34.94 -8.15
N VAL A 409 5.72 -34.80 -8.22
CA VAL A 409 4.77 -35.75 -7.62
C VAL A 409 4.85 -37.12 -8.31
N ALA A 410 4.84 -37.15 -9.64
CA ALA A 410 5.02 -38.39 -10.41
C ALA A 410 6.37 -39.07 -10.11
N ALA A 411 7.43 -38.29 -10.01
CA ALA A 411 8.77 -38.79 -9.64
C ALA A 411 8.79 -39.37 -8.22
N ARG A 412 8.17 -38.71 -7.23
CA ARG A 412 8.07 -39.21 -5.85
C ARG A 412 7.33 -40.56 -5.79
N ASN A 413 6.21 -40.68 -6.50
CA ASN A 413 5.41 -41.91 -6.54
C ASN A 413 6.21 -43.09 -7.14
N LEU A 414 7.06 -42.83 -8.13
CA LEU A 414 7.99 -43.83 -8.68
C LEU A 414 9.10 -44.20 -7.68
N MET A 415 9.59 -43.26 -6.86
CA MET A 415 10.62 -43.53 -5.84
C MET A 415 10.09 -44.37 -4.66
N THR A 416 8.83 -44.16 -4.26
CA THR A 416 8.17 -44.96 -3.20
C THR A 416 7.56 -46.27 -3.71
N SER A 417 7.47 -46.46 -5.04
CA SER A 417 7.09 -47.74 -5.66
C SER A 417 8.07 -48.87 -5.33
N GLU A 418 7.58 -50.10 -5.32
CA GLU A 418 8.38 -51.28 -4.98
C GLU A 418 9.53 -51.53 -5.97
N ILE A 419 10.70 -51.90 -5.41
CA ILE A 419 11.94 -52.11 -6.16
C ILE A 419 12.19 -53.56 -6.57
N HIS A 420 11.24 -54.47 -6.33
CA HIS A 420 11.39 -55.91 -6.62
C HIS A 420 11.23 -56.25 -8.12
N ASN A 421 10.39 -55.52 -8.86
CA ASN A 421 10.18 -55.73 -10.29
C ASN A 421 11.35 -55.15 -11.09
N THR A 422 12.02 -55.98 -11.90
CA THR A 422 13.27 -55.58 -12.57
C THR A 422 13.31 -55.85 -14.07
N VAL A 423 13.78 -54.85 -14.81
CA VAL A 423 14.06 -54.91 -16.25
C VAL A 423 15.54 -55.22 -16.49
N LYS A 424 15.83 -55.93 -17.59
CA LYS A 424 17.20 -56.23 -18.02
C LYS A 424 17.70 -55.16 -18.98
N ILE A 425 18.74 -54.42 -18.58
CA ILE A 425 19.45 -53.49 -19.46
C ILE A 425 20.61 -54.22 -20.12
N SER A 426 20.71 -54.09 -21.45
CA SER A 426 21.84 -54.61 -22.25
C SER A 426 22.58 -53.44 -22.92
N PRO A 427 23.87 -53.59 -23.31
CA PRO A 427 24.62 -52.50 -23.96
C PRO A 427 23.97 -51.95 -25.23
N ASP A 428 23.16 -52.76 -25.90
CA ASP A 428 22.45 -52.43 -27.14
C ASP A 428 21.04 -51.88 -26.88
N CYS A 429 20.55 -51.93 -25.62
CA CYS A 429 19.33 -51.29 -25.17
C CYS A 429 19.56 -49.79 -25.02
N ARG A 430 19.60 -49.07 -26.15
CA ARG A 430 19.38 -47.62 -26.13
C ARG A 430 17.99 -47.39 -25.52
N VAL A 431 17.90 -46.56 -24.47
CA VAL A 431 16.64 -45.87 -24.16
C VAL A 431 16.19 -45.23 -25.46
N ARG A 432 14.92 -45.42 -25.85
CA ARG A 432 14.37 -44.76 -27.02
C ARG A 432 14.37 -43.26 -26.75
N LEU A 433 15.43 -42.60 -27.22
CA LEU A 433 15.45 -41.15 -27.35
C LEU A 433 14.20 -40.78 -28.14
N PRO A 434 13.36 -39.85 -27.65
CA PRO A 434 12.36 -39.24 -28.51
C PRO A 434 13.07 -38.64 -29.72
N ASP A 435 12.45 -38.70 -30.90
CA ASP A 435 12.99 -38.06 -32.09
C ASP A 435 13.07 -36.55 -31.85
N LEU A 436 14.29 -36.07 -31.59
CA LEU A 436 14.56 -34.65 -31.37
C LEU A 436 14.26 -33.89 -32.68
N PRO A 437 13.60 -32.72 -32.62
CA PRO A 437 13.34 -31.93 -33.81
C PRO A 437 14.68 -31.60 -34.48
N GLY A 438 14.80 -31.97 -35.76
CA GLY A 438 16.06 -31.88 -36.49
C GLY A 438 16.61 -30.46 -36.47
N LEU A 439 17.85 -30.30 -35.99
CA LEU A 439 18.51 -29.00 -35.98
C LEU A 439 18.83 -28.62 -37.43
N GLU A 440 18.04 -27.69 -37.99
CA GLU A 440 18.28 -27.02 -39.28
C GLU A 440 19.65 -26.32 -39.23
N THR A 441 20.68 -27.09 -39.61
CA THR A 441 22.08 -26.71 -39.47
C THR A 441 22.54 -26.15 -40.81
N ASP A 442 22.40 -24.84 -40.99
CA ASP A 442 22.86 -24.14 -42.18
C ASP A 442 24.40 -24.07 -42.23
N SER A 443 25.01 -25.20 -42.59
CA SER A 443 26.42 -25.34 -42.97
C SER A 443 26.63 -26.69 -43.66
N GLY A 444 26.59 -26.67 -45.00
CA GLY A 444 26.58 -27.88 -45.82
C GLY A 444 27.86 -28.73 -45.74
N ARG A 445 27.85 -29.78 -44.91
CA ARG A 445 28.75 -30.94 -45.05
C ARG A 445 28.01 -32.27 -44.90
N LYS A 446 27.34 -32.68 -45.98
CA LYS A 446 26.85 -34.06 -46.16
C LYS A 446 28.04 -35.02 -46.13
N LEU A 447 28.17 -35.83 -45.08
CA LEU A 447 29.16 -36.92 -45.05
C LEU A 447 28.67 -38.05 -45.97
N GLN A 448 29.00 -37.96 -47.26
CA GLN A 448 28.64 -38.99 -48.24
C GLN A 448 29.34 -40.31 -47.90
N LYS A 449 28.54 -41.38 -47.85
CA LYS A 449 28.99 -42.75 -47.60
C LYS A 449 29.30 -43.42 -48.94
N GLU A 450 30.43 -43.07 -49.54
CA GLU A 450 30.95 -43.78 -50.73
C GLU A 450 32.09 -44.71 -50.36
N ALA A 451 32.04 -45.93 -50.87
CA ALA A 451 33.12 -46.91 -50.79
C ALA A 451 33.77 -47.05 -52.16
N ARG A 452 35.06 -46.70 -52.28
CA ARG A 452 35.91 -47.06 -53.41
C ARG A 452 37.28 -47.49 -52.91
N ALA A 453 37.86 -48.49 -53.55
CA ALA A 453 39.22 -48.94 -53.30
C ALA A 453 40.21 -48.18 -54.21
N GLY A 454 41.41 -47.94 -53.69
CA GLY A 454 42.56 -47.35 -54.37
C GLY A 454 43.81 -47.56 -53.49
N PRO A 455 44.98 -47.89 -54.05
CA PRO A 455 46.11 -48.37 -53.26
C PRO A 455 47.08 -47.28 -52.77
N ASP A 456 47.64 -47.54 -51.59
CA ASP A 456 49.06 -47.42 -51.21
C ASP A 456 49.93 -46.30 -51.80
N ASP A 457 50.27 -45.30 -50.97
CA ASP A 457 51.62 -45.09 -50.41
C ASP A 457 51.59 -43.92 -49.39
N GLY A 458 52.57 -43.84 -48.49
CA GLY A 458 52.94 -42.61 -47.77
C GLY A 458 52.47 -42.43 -46.32
N MET A 459 53.39 -42.67 -45.37
CA MET A 459 53.40 -42.10 -44.01
C MET A 459 52.22 -42.45 -43.07
N ASN A 460 52.15 -43.72 -42.65
CA ASN A 460 51.24 -44.13 -41.58
C ASN A 460 51.73 -43.66 -40.18
N LEU A 461 51.13 -42.58 -39.66
CA LEU A 461 51.10 -42.28 -38.22
C LEU A 461 49.81 -42.86 -37.62
N GLU A 462 49.87 -44.13 -37.20
CA GLU A 462 48.76 -44.82 -36.50
C GLU A 462 48.26 -44.00 -35.30
N PRO A 463 46.98 -43.61 -35.25
CA PRO A 463 46.35 -43.15 -34.01
C PRO A 463 46.11 -44.38 -33.13
N GLU A 464 47.11 -44.74 -32.32
CA GLU A 464 47.07 -45.90 -31.44
C GLU A 464 45.79 -45.92 -30.59
N SER A 465 45.16 -47.09 -30.49
CA SER A 465 43.93 -47.34 -29.71
C SER A 465 42.68 -46.54 -30.13
N LYS A 466 42.17 -46.82 -31.34
CA LYS A 466 40.72 -46.62 -31.61
C LYS A 466 39.90 -47.33 -30.52
N LEU A 467 39.27 -46.56 -29.65
CA LEU A 467 38.43 -47.09 -28.57
C LEU A 467 37.31 -47.94 -29.17
N GLY A 468 37.24 -49.22 -28.75
CA GLY A 468 36.22 -50.13 -29.27
C GLY A 468 34.81 -49.63 -28.99
N GLU A 469 33.87 -49.88 -29.90
CA GLU A 469 32.51 -49.31 -29.93
C GLU A 469 31.75 -49.40 -28.59
N ARG A 470 32.02 -50.44 -27.79
CA ARG A 470 31.43 -50.69 -26.46
C ARG A 470 32.30 -50.25 -25.27
N SER A 471 33.19 -49.26 -25.45
CA SER A 471 34.11 -48.77 -24.40
C SER A 471 33.39 -47.92 -23.34
N PHE A 472 32.36 -47.17 -23.74
CA PHE A 472 31.58 -46.31 -22.84
C PHE A 472 30.20 -46.87 -22.46
N SER A 473 29.79 -48.01 -23.04
CA SER A 473 28.50 -48.65 -22.77
C SER A 473 28.41 -49.15 -21.32
N LEU A 474 27.25 -48.96 -20.68
CA LEU A 474 26.95 -49.61 -19.41
C LEU A 474 26.99 -51.15 -19.57
N PRO A 475 27.61 -51.90 -18.63
CA PRO A 475 27.54 -53.36 -18.62
C PRO A 475 26.10 -53.87 -18.45
N GLU A 476 25.84 -55.06 -19.01
CA GLU A 476 24.58 -55.79 -18.84
C GLU A 476 24.21 -55.98 -17.35
N CYS A 477 23.06 -55.45 -16.94
CA CYS A 477 22.59 -55.45 -15.55
C CYS A 477 21.06 -55.55 -15.45
N ARG A 478 20.53 -55.69 -14.23
CA ARG A 478 19.08 -55.52 -13.95
C ARG A 478 18.85 -54.29 -13.06
N ILE A 479 17.88 -53.46 -13.44
CA ILE A 479 17.41 -52.27 -12.71
C ILE A 479 15.94 -52.46 -12.33
N SER A 480 15.41 -51.68 -11.38
CA SER A 480 13.97 -51.70 -11.10
C SER A 480 13.16 -50.96 -12.17
N GLU A 481 11.95 -51.44 -12.46
CA GLU A 481 11.00 -50.77 -13.38
C GLU A 481 10.74 -49.32 -12.99
N SER A 482 10.68 -49.03 -11.68
CA SER A 482 10.52 -47.68 -11.16
C SER A 482 11.60 -46.72 -11.67
N VAL A 483 12.85 -47.18 -11.83
CA VAL A 483 13.97 -46.36 -12.31
C VAL A 483 14.01 -46.24 -13.83
N GLU A 484 13.57 -47.25 -14.57
CA GLU A 484 13.33 -47.11 -16.00
C GLU A 484 12.24 -46.05 -16.28
N LYS A 485 11.10 -46.15 -15.58
CA LYS A 485 9.98 -45.20 -15.66
C LYS A 485 10.39 -43.79 -15.20
N LEU A 486 11.26 -43.67 -14.20
CA LEU A 486 11.80 -42.40 -13.71
C LEU A 486 12.74 -41.73 -14.73
N MET A 487 13.62 -42.50 -15.38
CA MET A 487 14.43 -41.97 -16.48
C MET A 487 13.57 -41.56 -17.67
N ALA A 488 12.54 -42.35 -18.02
CA ALA A 488 11.61 -42.00 -19.09
C ALA A 488 10.80 -40.72 -18.78
N LEU A 489 10.47 -40.46 -17.52
CA LEU A 489 9.89 -39.19 -17.07
C LEU A 489 10.88 -38.03 -17.28
N ALA A 490 12.12 -38.16 -16.79
CA ALA A 490 13.17 -37.14 -16.95
C ALA A 490 13.44 -36.80 -18.43
N TYR A 491 13.54 -37.80 -19.31
CA TYR A 491 13.70 -37.61 -20.76
C TYR A 491 12.50 -36.89 -21.39
N ARG A 492 11.28 -37.21 -20.97
CA ARG A 492 10.06 -36.55 -21.48
C ARG A 492 9.97 -35.09 -21.05
N THR A 493 10.31 -34.78 -19.81
CA THR A 493 10.31 -33.41 -19.29
C THR A 493 11.39 -32.54 -19.93
N LEU A 494 12.58 -33.09 -20.22
CA LEU A 494 13.59 -32.37 -21.01
C LEU A 494 13.18 -32.16 -22.47
N LEU A 495 12.45 -33.10 -23.08
CA LEU A 495 11.86 -32.89 -24.42
C LEU A 495 10.83 -31.75 -24.41
N GLU A 496 9.89 -31.76 -23.47
CA GLU A 496 8.89 -30.69 -23.33
C GLU A 496 9.54 -29.31 -23.06
N ALA A 497 10.72 -29.29 -22.41
CA ALA A 497 11.52 -28.08 -22.24
C ALA A 497 12.14 -27.54 -23.56
N THR A 498 12.37 -28.38 -24.58
CA THR A 498 12.84 -27.91 -25.91
C THR A 498 11.73 -27.21 -26.71
N THR A 499 10.46 -27.48 -26.41
CA THR A 499 9.30 -26.90 -27.09
C THR A 499 8.56 -25.86 -26.24
N SER A 500 9.17 -25.40 -25.14
CA SER A 500 8.57 -24.49 -24.15
C SER A 500 9.11 -23.05 -24.26
N THR A 501 8.36 -22.09 -23.72
CA THR A 501 8.85 -20.72 -23.49
C THR A 501 10.10 -20.72 -22.58
N GLU A 502 11.01 -19.75 -22.74
CA GLU A 502 12.34 -19.80 -22.09
C GLU A 502 12.26 -19.94 -20.55
N GLN A 503 11.34 -19.22 -19.91
CA GLN A 503 11.09 -19.33 -18.47
C GLN A 503 10.63 -20.74 -18.05
N CYS A 504 9.72 -21.34 -18.82
CA CYS A 504 9.24 -22.70 -18.58
C CYS A 504 10.35 -23.73 -18.80
N ALA A 505 11.12 -23.60 -19.89
CA ALA A 505 12.26 -24.48 -20.20
C ALA A 505 13.29 -24.50 -19.06
N VAL A 506 13.59 -23.35 -18.45
CA VAL A 506 14.47 -23.23 -17.28
C VAL A 506 13.91 -24.00 -16.09
N GLN A 507 12.64 -23.79 -15.74
CA GLN A 507 12.02 -24.49 -14.60
C GLN A 507 11.91 -26.01 -14.81
N LEU A 508 11.60 -26.46 -16.04
CA LEU A 508 11.53 -27.88 -16.38
C LEU A 508 12.91 -28.55 -16.29
N PHE A 509 13.98 -27.90 -16.74
CA PHE A 509 15.35 -28.41 -16.57
C PHE A 509 15.71 -28.59 -15.10
N TYR A 510 15.50 -27.54 -14.28
CA TYR A 510 15.78 -27.62 -12.84
C TYR A 510 14.87 -28.63 -12.12
N SER A 511 13.64 -28.84 -12.59
CA SER A 511 12.77 -29.89 -12.06
C SER A 511 13.29 -31.29 -12.37
N VAL A 512 13.83 -31.53 -13.56
CA VAL A 512 14.52 -32.80 -13.86
C VAL A 512 15.77 -32.98 -13.00
N ARG A 513 16.51 -31.91 -12.71
CA ARG A 513 17.60 -31.95 -11.73
C ARG A 513 17.09 -32.29 -10.32
N ASN A 514 15.95 -31.73 -9.92
CA ASN A 514 15.29 -31.99 -8.64
C ASN A 514 14.73 -33.43 -8.54
N ILE A 515 14.34 -34.08 -9.64
CA ILE A 515 14.04 -35.53 -9.64
C ILE A 515 15.25 -36.33 -9.12
N PHE A 516 16.45 -36.00 -9.59
CA PHE A 516 17.67 -36.73 -9.22
C PHE A 516 18.14 -36.42 -7.79
N HIS A 517 17.99 -35.17 -7.33
CA HIS A 517 18.16 -34.85 -5.91
C HIS A 517 17.14 -35.60 -5.02
N LEU A 518 15.86 -35.59 -5.38
CA LEU A 518 14.81 -36.28 -4.63
C LEU A 518 15.03 -37.80 -4.59
N PHE A 519 15.52 -38.42 -5.67
CA PHE A 519 15.89 -39.84 -5.66
C PHE A 519 16.97 -40.16 -4.62
N HIS A 520 18.01 -39.31 -4.56
CA HIS A 520 19.16 -39.48 -3.67
C HIS A 520 18.74 -39.55 -2.19
N ASP A 521 17.71 -38.78 -1.81
CA ASP A 521 17.29 -38.68 -0.41
C ASP A 521 16.08 -39.56 -0.07
N VAL A 522 15.09 -39.69 -0.98
CA VAL A 522 13.87 -40.47 -0.74
C VAL A 522 14.11 -41.97 -0.81
N VAL A 523 14.80 -42.48 -1.84
CA VAL A 523 14.91 -43.93 -2.07
C VAL A 523 15.69 -44.64 -0.96
N PRO A 524 16.85 -44.14 -0.49
CA PRO A 524 17.59 -44.76 0.61
C PRO A 524 16.89 -44.63 1.96
N THR A 525 16.05 -43.61 2.14
CA THR A 525 15.28 -43.39 3.37
C THR A 525 14.04 -44.28 3.43
N TYR A 526 13.23 -44.31 2.38
CA TYR A 526 11.99 -45.08 2.31
C TYR A 526 12.25 -46.59 2.24
N HIS A 527 13.18 -47.03 1.39
CA HIS A 527 13.49 -48.47 1.25
C HIS A 527 14.57 -48.95 2.25
N LYS A 528 14.94 -48.14 3.25
CA LYS A 528 16.08 -48.39 4.15
C LYS A 528 16.11 -49.80 4.73
N GLU A 529 15.01 -50.26 5.31
CA GLU A 529 14.92 -51.60 5.90
C GLU A 529 15.03 -52.70 4.85
N ASN A 530 14.38 -52.54 3.69
CA ASN A 530 14.41 -53.50 2.60
C ASN A 530 15.81 -53.66 2.01
N LEU A 531 16.55 -52.55 1.88
CA LEU A 531 17.94 -52.54 1.43
C LEU A 531 18.90 -53.18 2.45
N GLN A 532 18.64 -53.03 3.74
CA GLN A 532 19.43 -53.63 4.83
C GLN A 532 19.08 -55.11 5.11
N LYS A 533 17.84 -55.53 4.85
CA LYS A 533 17.38 -56.91 5.08
C LYS A 533 17.62 -57.83 3.87
N LEU A 534 17.55 -57.31 2.64
CA LEU A 534 17.50 -58.15 1.42
C LEU A 534 18.68 -57.85 0.47
N PRO A 535 19.74 -58.71 0.43
CA PRO A 535 20.92 -58.50 -0.42
C PRO A 535 20.64 -58.34 -1.92
N GLN A 536 19.56 -58.92 -2.42
CA GLN A 536 19.10 -58.76 -3.79
C GLN A 536 18.67 -57.32 -4.09
N LEU A 537 17.96 -56.67 -3.16
CA LEU A 537 17.47 -55.30 -3.35
C LEU A 537 18.61 -54.28 -3.23
N ALA A 538 19.60 -54.50 -2.35
CA ALA A 538 20.83 -53.71 -2.31
C ALA A 538 21.61 -53.79 -3.64
N ALA A 539 21.67 -54.97 -4.27
CA ALA A 539 22.30 -55.14 -5.59
C ALA A 539 21.51 -54.45 -6.72
N ILE A 540 20.18 -54.45 -6.67
CA ILE A 540 19.32 -53.72 -7.62
C ILE A 540 19.48 -52.21 -7.43
N HIS A 541 19.49 -51.71 -6.19
CA HIS A 541 19.72 -50.29 -5.90
C HIS A 541 21.11 -49.81 -6.35
N HIS A 542 22.14 -50.65 -6.22
CA HIS A 542 23.46 -50.39 -6.81
C HIS A 542 23.39 -50.21 -8.34
N ASN A 543 22.74 -51.15 -9.04
CA ASN A 543 22.58 -51.08 -10.49
C ASN A 543 21.75 -49.86 -10.92
N ASN A 544 20.67 -49.56 -10.20
CA ASN A 544 19.83 -48.37 -10.40
C ASN A 544 20.68 -47.09 -10.35
N CYS A 545 21.50 -46.94 -9.32
CA CYS A 545 22.37 -45.79 -9.16
C CYS A 545 23.44 -45.71 -10.27
N MET A 546 24.03 -46.83 -10.68
CA MET A 546 25.01 -46.87 -11.78
C MET A 546 24.37 -46.59 -13.15
N TYR A 547 23.11 -47.00 -13.36
CA TYR A 547 22.33 -46.71 -14.57
C TYR A 547 21.98 -45.23 -14.67
N ILE A 548 21.43 -44.63 -13.61
CA ILE A 548 21.18 -43.19 -13.56
C ILE A 548 22.50 -42.42 -13.76
N ALA A 549 23.55 -42.76 -13.02
CA ALA A 549 24.88 -42.16 -13.14
C ALA A 549 25.53 -42.34 -14.54
N HIS A 550 25.09 -43.30 -15.36
CA HIS A 550 25.53 -43.43 -16.74
C HIS A 550 24.78 -42.46 -17.67
N HIS A 551 23.46 -42.32 -17.52
CA HIS A 551 22.69 -41.32 -18.28
C HIS A 551 23.12 -39.88 -17.96
N LEU A 552 23.30 -39.54 -16.68
CA LEU A 552 23.66 -38.17 -16.27
C LEU A 552 25.01 -37.67 -16.83
N LEU A 553 25.90 -38.56 -17.29
CA LEU A 553 27.13 -38.18 -18.01
C LEU A 553 26.87 -37.44 -19.33
N THR A 554 25.75 -37.74 -20.00
CA THR A 554 25.46 -37.26 -21.36
C THR A 554 24.11 -36.57 -21.51
N LEU A 555 23.20 -36.72 -20.54
CA LEU A 555 21.85 -36.15 -20.57
C LEU A 555 21.83 -34.64 -20.87
N GLY A 556 22.67 -33.85 -20.20
CA GLY A 556 22.75 -32.40 -20.44
C GLY A 556 23.27 -32.05 -21.84
N HIS A 557 24.21 -32.82 -22.37
CA HIS A 557 24.75 -32.62 -23.71
C HIS A 557 23.73 -32.97 -24.81
N GLN A 558 22.95 -34.05 -24.63
CA GLN A 558 21.92 -34.49 -25.58
C GLN A 558 20.87 -33.39 -25.88
N PHE A 559 20.48 -32.62 -24.86
CA PHE A 559 19.49 -31.55 -25.01
C PHE A 559 20.08 -30.16 -25.27
N ARG A 560 21.40 -29.94 -25.08
CA ARG A 560 22.01 -28.59 -25.17
C ARG A 560 21.76 -27.88 -26.51
N GLY A 561 21.73 -28.59 -27.63
CA GLY A 561 21.45 -28.00 -28.94
C GLY A 561 20.01 -27.51 -29.13
N HIS A 562 19.06 -28.04 -28.36
CA HIS A 562 17.62 -27.88 -28.56
C HIS A 562 16.93 -27.07 -27.45
N LEU A 563 17.64 -26.70 -26.39
CA LEU A 563 17.12 -25.85 -25.31
C LEU A 563 17.27 -24.35 -25.64
N ALA A 564 16.45 -23.53 -24.96
CA ALA A 564 16.39 -22.07 -25.09
C ALA A 564 17.75 -21.36 -24.94
N SER A 565 17.87 -20.14 -25.47
CA SER A 565 19.15 -19.39 -25.56
C SER A 565 19.87 -19.29 -24.21
N VAL A 566 19.14 -18.80 -23.20
CA VAL A 566 19.55 -18.65 -21.79
C VAL A 566 20.10 -19.96 -21.18
N LEU A 567 19.65 -21.13 -21.64
CA LEU A 567 20.10 -22.44 -21.17
C LEU A 567 21.35 -22.95 -21.91
N ARG A 568 21.65 -22.45 -23.10
CA ARG A 568 22.84 -22.86 -23.87
C ARG A 568 24.11 -22.22 -23.35
N ASP A 569 24.00 -20.98 -22.86
CA ASP A 569 25.10 -20.17 -22.34
C ASP A 569 25.36 -20.43 -20.84
N GLY A 570 24.34 -20.89 -20.11
CA GLY A 570 24.49 -21.38 -18.73
C GLY A 570 25.26 -22.70 -18.63
N ALA A 571 25.83 -22.97 -17.45
CA ALA A 571 26.56 -24.21 -17.14
C ALA A 571 25.61 -25.42 -16.91
N MET A 572 24.69 -25.67 -17.84
CA MET A 572 23.66 -26.71 -17.75
C MET A 572 24.26 -28.12 -17.82
N THR A 573 24.36 -28.77 -16.65
CA THR A 573 24.94 -30.11 -16.52
C THR A 573 24.25 -30.94 -15.43
N PHE A 574 24.40 -32.26 -15.57
CA PHE A 574 24.08 -33.27 -14.55
C PHE A 574 25.32 -34.11 -14.16
N VAL A 575 26.49 -33.83 -14.78
CA VAL A 575 27.73 -34.60 -14.58
C VAL A 575 28.23 -34.48 -13.13
N ASP A 576 27.94 -33.37 -12.47
CA ASP A 576 28.27 -33.11 -11.07
C ASP A 576 27.49 -34.01 -10.08
N LEU A 577 26.33 -34.54 -10.48
CA LEU A 577 25.55 -35.50 -9.69
C LEU A 577 26.11 -36.93 -9.78
N VAL A 578 26.85 -37.26 -10.85
CA VAL A 578 27.37 -38.61 -11.15
C VAL A 578 28.20 -39.20 -9.99
N PRO A 579 29.11 -38.46 -9.33
CA PRO A 579 29.84 -38.97 -8.15
C PRO A 579 28.92 -39.29 -6.97
N GLY A 580 27.83 -38.53 -6.77
CA GLY A 580 26.86 -38.76 -5.70
C GLY A 580 26.15 -40.10 -5.86
N PHE A 581 25.52 -40.32 -7.03
CA PHE A 581 24.88 -41.60 -7.35
C PHE A 581 25.85 -42.79 -7.28
N ARG A 582 27.07 -42.65 -7.82
CA ARG A 582 28.08 -43.73 -7.76
C ARG A 582 28.48 -44.08 -6.32
N ARG A 583 28.62 -43.08 -5.43
CA ARG A 583 28.84 -43.32 -3.99
C ARG A 583 27.63 -44.01 -3.36
N LEU A 584 26.44 -43.43 -3.49
CA LEU A 584 25.21 -43.92 -2.86
C LEU A 584 24.97 -45.42 -3.12
N GLY A 585 24.97 -45.83 -4.39
CA GLY A 585 24.80 -47.24 -4.77
C GLY A 585 25.95 -48.15 -4.33
N THR A 586 27.17 -47.62 -4.21
CA THR A 586 28.34 -48.39 -3.77
C THR A 586 28.37 -48.57 -2.25
N GLU A 587 28.09 -47.52 -1.49
CA GLU A 587 28.07 -47.53 -0.03
C GLU A 587 26.97 -48.43 0.52
N CYS A 588 25.75 -48.34 -0.04
CA CYS A 588 24.64 -49.24 0.27
C CYS A 588 25.02 -50.72 0.04
N PHE A 589 25.58 -51.04 -1.13
CA PHE A 589 25.95 -52.42 -1.46
C PHE A 589 27.13 -52.94 -0.63
N LEU A 590 28.14 -52.10 -0.36
CA LEU A 590 29.27 -52.47 0.50
C LEU A 590 28.87 -52.63 1.97
N ALA A 591 27.90 -51.86 2.47
CA ALA A 591 27.31 -52.08 3.79
C ALA A 591 26.64 -53.47 3.85
N GLN A 592 25.84 -53.81 2.85
CA GLN A 592 25.15 -55.10 2.81
C GLN A 592 26.11 -56.29 2.66
N MET A 593 27.16 -56.16 1.84
CA MET A 593 28.21 -57.18 1.73
C MET A 593 29.04 -57.34 3.02
N ARG A 594 29.18 -56.29 3.84
CA ARG A 594 29.79 -56.39 5.19
C ARG A 594 28.85 -57.10 6.17
N ALA A 595 27.55 -56.78 6.16
CA ALA A 595 26.56 -57.45 7.01
C ALA A 595 26.48 -58.95 6.70
N GLN A 596 26.37 -59.31 5.42
CA GLN A 596 26.39 -60.71 4.97
C GLN A 596 27.71 -61.43 5.29
N LYS A 597 28.87 -60.74 5.23
CA LYS A 597 30.14 -61.32 5.72
C LYS A 597 30.07 -61.61 7.24
N GLY A 598 29.50 -60.69 8.03
CA GLY A 598 29.32 -60.86 9.47
C GLY A 598 28.46 -62.08 9.79
N GLU A 599 27.28 -62.16 9.18
CA GLU A 599 26.34 -63.27 9.35
C GLU A 599 26.95 -64.63 8.97
N LEU A 600 27.75 -64.68 7.89
CA LEU A 600 28.44 -65.91 7.49
C LEU A 600 29.55 -66.30 8.48
N LEU A 601 30.27 -65.34 9.07
CA LEU A 601 31.27 -65.60 10.10
C LEU A 601 30.65 -66.03 11.43
N GLU A 602 29.51 -65.44 11.82
CA GLU A 602 28.72 -65.84 12.98
C GLU A 602 28.24 -67.29 12.84
N ARG A 603 27.64 -67.65 11.69
CA ARG A 603 27.27 -69.03 11.38
C ARG A 603 28.48 -69.98 11.43
N LEU A 604 29.63 -69.58 10.88
CA LEU A 604 30.88 -70.37 10.98
C LEU A 604 31.43 -70.50 12.40
N SER A 605 31.18 -69.56 13.31
CA SER A 605 31.67 -69.65 14.70
C SER A 605 31.09 -70.86 15.45
N SER A 606 29.89 -71.32 15.07
CA SER A 606 29.27 -72.55 15.60
C SER A 606 30.05 -73.83 15.27
N ALA A 607 31.00 -73.79 14.32
CA ALA A 607 31.91 -74.90 14.00
C ALA A 607 33.08 -75.08 15.00
N ARG A 608 33.11 -74.32 16.13
CA ARG A 608 34.14 -74.42 17.18
C ARG A 608 35.58 -74.38 16.62
N ASN A 609 35.84 -73.49 15.65
CA ASN A 609 37.12 -73.37 14.93
C ASN A 609 37.65 -74.65 14.24
N PHE A 610 36.80 -75.68 14.06
CA PHE A 610 37.18 -77.02 13.57
C PHE A 610 38.21 -77.73 14.45
N SER A 611 38.22 -77.47 15.77
CA SER A 611 39.01 -78.24 16.74
C SER A 611 38.34 -79.56 17.10
N ASN A 612 39.13 -80.61 17.34
CA ASN A 612 38.68 -81.92 17.82
C ASN A 612 37.55 -82.53 16.97
N MET A 613 37.79 -82.59 15.66
CA MET A 613 36.85 -83.10 14.64
C MET A 613 36.61 -84.63 14.72
N ASP A 614 37.37 -85.34 15.55
CA ASP A 614 37.23 -86.77 15.82
C ASP A 614 36.07 -87.07 16.80
N ASP A 615 35.50 -86.03 17.41
CA ASP A 615 34.27 -86.07 18.19
C ASP A 615 33.04 -85.82 17.31
N GLU A 616 32.03 -86.69 17.41
CA GLU A 616 30.82 -86.65 16.60
C GLU A 616 29.97 -85.38 16.81
N GLU A 617 29.95 -84.80 18.02
CA GLU A 617 29.24 -83.53 18.24
C GLU A 617 29.93 -82.37 17.51
N ASN A 618 31.25 -82.26 17.61
CA ASN A 618 32.05 -81.26 16.90
C ASN A 618 31.95 -81.44 15.37
N TYR A 619 32.07 -82.68 14.87
CA TYR A 619 31.91 -83.00 13.45
C TYR A 619 30.51 -82.62 12.92
N SER A 620 29.46 -82.98 13.67
CA SER A 620 28.08 -82.63 13.35
C SER A 620 27.84 -81.12 13.35
N ALA A 621 28.35 -80.40 14.37
CA ALA A 621 28.26 -78.95 14.46
C ALA A 621 28.97 -78.24 13.30
N ALA A 622 30.21 -78.66 12.98
CA ALA A 622 30.98 -78.12 11.86
C ALA A 622 30.33 -78.41 10.49
N SER A 623 29.85 -79.65 10.26
CA SER A 623 29.13 -80.04 9.04
C SER A 623 27.85 -79.21 8.86
N LYS A 624 27.10 -78.98 9.95
CA LYS A 624 25.89 -78.13 9.97
C LYS A 624 26.23 -76.67 9.68
N ALA A 625 27.27 -76.11 10.31
CA ALA A 625 27.74 -74.75 10.08
C ALA A 625 28.13 -74.51 8.61
N ILE A 626 28.94 -75.40 8.02
CA ILE A 626 29.32 -75.33 6.60
C ILE A 626 28.09 -75.34 5.70
N ARG A 627 27.11 -76.24 5.95
CA ARG A 627 25.87 -76.32 5.16
C ARG A 627 25.01 -75.05 5.28
N GLN A 628 24.91 -74.47 6.48
CA GLN A 628 24.21 -73.20 6.73
C GLN A 628 24.88 -71.96 6.09
N VAL A 629 26.17 -72.07 5.76
CA VAL A 629 26.99 -71.02 5.13
C VAL A 629 27.04 -71.18 3.61
N LEU A 630 27.00 -72.41 3.10
CA LEU A 630 27.12 -72.71 1.68
C LEU A 630 26.02 -72.05 0.83
N CYS A 631 24.75 -72.19 1.24
CA CYS A 631 23.62 -71.66 0.46
C CYS A 631 23.61 -70.13 0.38
N PRO A 632 23.71 -69.35 1.48
CA PRO A 632 23.78 -67.90 1.38
C PRO A 632 25.07 -67.40 0.70
N PHE A 633 26.20 -68.11 0.85
CA PHE A 633 27.44 -67.77 0.13
C PHE A 633 27.28 -67.94 -1.39
N LEU A 634 26.63 -69.01 -1.85
CA LEU A 634 26.29 -69.19 -3.26
C LEU A 634 25.28 -68.14 -3.74
N GLN A 635 24.28 -67.78 -2.92
CA GLN A 635 23.31 -66.72 -3.25
C GLN A 635 23.98 -65.34 -3.36
N CYS A 636 24.89 -65.00 -2.44
CA CYS A 636 25.74 -63.79 -2.51
C CYS A 636 26.69 -63.82 -3.72
N ARG A 637 27.24 -64.99 -4.07
CA ARG A 637 28.06 -65.17 -5.26
C ARG A 637 27.25 -64.97 -6.54
N LEU A 638 25.97 -65.37 -6.56
CA LEU A 638 25.06 -65.20 -7.69
C LEU A 638 24.59 -63.74 -7.84
N THR A 639 24.22 -63.05 -6.76
CA THR A 639 23.88 -61.61 -6.82
C THR A 639 25.10 -60.76 -7.20
N GLY A 640 26.28 -61.06 -6.66
CA GLY A 640 27.55 -60.47 -7.12
C GLY A 640 27.97 -60.89 -8.54
N SER A 641 27.40 -61.97 -9.08
CA SER A 641 27.60 -62.42 -10.46
C SER A 641 26.60 -61.82 -11.45
N ILE A 642 25.84 -60.79 -11.07
CA ILE A 642 25.24 -59.80 -11.99
C ILE A 642 26.37 -58.89 -12.55
N ARG A 643 27.39 -59.56 -13.13
CA ARG A 643 28.53 -59.09 -13.93
C ARG A 643 29.39 -57.91 -13.43
N GLN A 644 29.63 -57.80 -12.12
CA GLN A 644 30.66 -56.88 -11.56
C GLN A 644 32.13 -57.16 -12.01
N ARG A 645 32.42 -58.17 -12.83
CA ARG A 645 33.80 -58.54 -13.25
C ARG A 645 34.58 -57.42 -13.98
N ARG A 646 33.92 -56.46 -14.64
CA ARG A 646 34.60 -55.32 -15.30
C ARG A 646 34.89 -54.14 -14.36
N TRP A 647 33.98 -53.83 -13.41
CA TRP A 647 34.05 -52.63 -12.57
C TRP A 647 35.27 -52.57 -11.64
N ARG A 648 35.83 -53.72 -11.24
CA ARG A 648 37.00 -53.77 -10.33
C ARG A 648 38.26 -53.05 -10.82
N ARG A 649 38.41 -52.79 -12.14
CA ARG A 649 39.56 -52.04 -12.68
C ARG A 649 39.41 -50.51 -12.62
N CYS A 650 38.21 -49.98 -12.42
CA CYS A 650 37.95 -48.53 -12.50
C CYS A 650 37.65 -47.87 -11.14
N VAL A 651 37.64 -48.64 -10.05
CA VAL A 651 37.26 -48.17 -8.70
C VAL A 651 38.42 -48.30 -7.69
N PHE A 652 39.50 -49.00 -8.04
CA PHE A 652 40.69 -49.13 -7.19
C PHE A 652 41.98 -48.91 -8.01
N PRO A 653 42.74 -47.83 -7.77
CA PRO A 653 44.13 -47.77 -8.15
C PRO A 653 44.94 -48.69 -7.22
N VAL A 654 45.10 -49.96 -7.62
CA VAL A 654 45.93 -50.92 -6.88
C VAL A 654 47.40 -50.60 -7.16
N GLY A 655 48.00 -49.78 -6.30
CA GLY A 655 49.31 -49.17 -6.56
C GLY A 655 50.05 -48.69 -5.32
N SER A 656 50.12 -49.49 -4.25
CA SER A 656 51.11 -49.27 -3.19
C SER A 656 52.48 -49.76 -3.68
N PRO A 657 53.49 -48.88 -3.87
CA PRO A 657 54.80 -49.30 -4.36
C PRO A 657 55.53 -50.15 -3.32
N ARG A 658 56.10 -51.28 -3.75
CA ARG A 658 57.04 -52.06 -2.92
C ARG A 658 58.40 -51.36 -2.90
N MET A 659 58.78 -50.80 -1.76
CA MET A 659 60.17 -50.42 -1.50
C MET A 659 60.92 -51.63 -0.92
N PRO A 660 62.14 -51.96 -1.40
CA PRO A 660 62.93 -53.09 -0.90
C PRO A 660 63.84 -52.71 0.28
N GLY A 661 64.23 -53.71 1.08
CA GLY A 661 65.47 -53.70 1.88
C GLY A 661 65.60 -52.66 3.01
N GLY A 662 65.31 -53.05 4.25
CA GLY A 662 65.66 -52.25 5.42
C GLY A 662 67.11 -52.47 5.88
N VAL A 663 67.83 -51.40 6.20
CA VAL A 663 69.08 -51.41 6.98
C VAL A 663 68.90 -50.49 8.19
N LYS A 664 69.41 -50.89 9.36
CA LYS A 664 69.20 -50.18 10.64
C LYS A 664 70.30 -49.16 10.94
N SER A 665 69.92 -47.92 11.25
CA SER A 665 70.47 -47.04 12.31
C SER A 665 69.96 -45.60 12.10
N GLY A 666 69.66 -44.80 13.12
CA GLY A 666 69.50 -45.08 14.56
C GLY A 666 69.43 -43.80 15.38
N GLY A 667 68.76 -43.82 16.54
CA GLY A 667 68.79 -42.73 17.54
C GLY A 667 67.47 -41.99 17.81
N ALA A 668 67.37 -41.44 19.03
CA ALA A 668 66.36 -40.48 19.53
C ALA A 668 64.86 -40.86 19.46
N ALA A 669 64.34 -41.33 20.59
CA ALA A 669 62.96 -41.14 21.06
C ALA A 669 62.99 -40.06 22.19
N PRO A 670 61.90 -39.75 22.95
CA PRO A 670 60.52 -40.24 22.89
C PRO A 670 59.40 -39.17 23.08
N ALA A 671 58.13 -39.61 22.97
CA ALA A 671 56.94 -39.14 23.71
C ALA A 671 56.48 -37.66 23.58
N GLU A 672 55.27 -37.25 24.00
CA GLU A 672 54.14 -38.00 24.60
C GLU A 672 52.78 -37.48 24.09
N GLU A 673 51.71 -38.28 24.24
CA GLU A 673 50.34 -37.92 23.83
C GLU A 673 49.58 -37.14 24.91
N ALA A 674 48.78 -36.15 24.50
CA ALA A 674 47.72 -35.55 25.33
C ALA A 674 46.36 -36.15 24.95
N ARG A 675 45.51 -36.45 25.94
CA ARG A 675 44.28 -37.26 25.79
C ARG A 675 42.99 -36.43 25.66
N ASP A 676 41.95 -37.17 25.23
CA ASP A 676 40.52 -36.99 25.57
C ASP A 676 39.78 -35.71 25.11
N GLY A 677 38.45 -35.83 24.95
CA GLY A 677 37.59 -34.68 24.61
C GLY A 677 36.26 -34.98 23.92
N VAL A 678 35.40 -35.83 24.49
CA VAL A 678 34.06 -36.11 23.92
C VAL A 678 33.08 -34.96 24.17
N ALA A 679 32.38 -34.48 23.12
CA ALA A 679 31.16 -33.68 23.27
C ALA A 679 30.15 -33.89 22.10
N ARG A 680 28.86 -34.00 22.43
CA ARG A 680 27.70 -33.94 21.50
C ARG A 680 26.82 -32.73 21.86
N ARG A 681 26.26 -32.05 20.86
CA ARG A 681 24.94 -31.34 20.79
C ARG A 681 24.89 -30.60 19.44
N THR A 682 23.94 -30.79 18.50
CA THR A 682 22.46 -30.62 18.47
C THR A 682 21.98 -29.16 18.43
N SER A 683 20.92 -28.89 17.64
CA SER A 683 20.29 -27.59 17.32
C SER A 683 21.16 -26.65 16.45
N GLY A 684 20.59 -25.71 15.68
CA GLY A 684 19.16 -25.39 15.46
C GLY A 684 18.94 -24.33 14.36
N ASP A 685 17.69 -24.06 14.01
CA ASP A 685 17.27 -23.18 12.91
C ASP A 685 17.33 -21.66 13.21
N ARG A 686 17.24 -20.87 12.12
CA ARG A 686 17.00 -19.41 12.00
C ARG A 686 18.15 -18.44 12.34
N LEU A 687 18.52 -17.60 11.36
CA LEU A 687 18.16 -16.16 11.30
C LEU A 687 18.97 -15.43 10.20
N LEU A 688 18.28 -14.65 9.36
CA LEU A 688 18.84 -13.44 8.74
C LEU A 688 17.72 -12.42 8.45
N GLN A 689 17.59 -11.42 9.32
CA GLN A 689 16.87 -10.19 9.01
C GLN A 689 17.44 -9.05 9.88
N GLY A 690 17.58 -7.87 9.28
CA GLY A 690 17.96 -6.64 9.99
C GLY A 690 19.44 -6.24 9.85
N HIS A 691 19.65 -5.05 9.29
CA HIS A 691 20.26 -3.94 10.04
C HIS A 691 19.86 -2.61 9.38
N GLY A 692 19.82 -1.55 10.18
CA GLY A 692 19.55 -0.19 9.73
C GLY A 692 20.10 0.84 10.72
N ASN A 693 20.11 2.10 10.28
CA ASN A 693 20.49 3.31 11.03
C ASN A 693 21.94 3.42 11.55
N SER A 694 22.66 4.40 10.99
CA SER A 694 23.26 5.47 11.80
C SER A 694 23.30 6.76 10.97
N ALA A 695 23.37 7.92 11.64
CA ALA A 695 23.36 9.24 10.99
C ALA A 695 24.37 10.17 11.67
N GLN A 696 24.97 11.11 10.93
CA GLN A 696 25.82 12.17 11.47
C GLN A 696 25.64 13.50 10.70
N HIS A 697 25.92 14.61 11.38
CA HIS A 697 25.91 15.98 10.87
C HIS A 697 27.25 16.38 10.22
N GLY A 698 27.24 17.43 9.39
CA GLY A 698 28.43 18.29 9.24
C GLY A 698 28.47 19.23 8.03
N THR A 699 27.98 20.47 8.19
CA THR A 699 28.45 21.75 7.54
C THR A 699 28.66 21.84 6.01
N GLY A 700 28.31 22.92 5.29
CA GLY A 700 27.72 24.22 5.65
C GLY A 700 28.11 25.32 4.61
N ARG A 701 27.60 26.56 4.76
CA ARG A 701 27.93 27.80 3.98
C ARG A 701 27.44 27.86 2.52
N ASP A 702 27.12 29.02 1.90
CA ASP A 702 26.96 30.41 2.40
C ASP A 702 26.06 31.28 1.48
N HIS A 703 25.87 32.57 1.85
CA HIS A 703 25.31 33.73 1.11
C HIS A 703 23.77 33.81 1.00
N ARG A 704 23.08 34.86 1.49
CA ARG A 704 23.09 36.35 1.26
C ARG A 704 22.26 36.75 0.02
N ALA A 705 21.47 37.84 0.01
CA ALA A 705 21.46 39.01 0.92
C ALA A 705 20.06 39.64 1.19
N ASN A 706 19.99 40.42 2.28
CA ASN A 706 19.28 41.70 2.52
C ASN A 706 18.14 42.16 1.57
N HIS A 707 17.04 42.74 2.06
CA HIS A 707 17.08 44.02 2.80
C HIS A 707 15.96 44.28 3.84
N ARG A 708 16.31 45.14 4.82
CA ARG A 708 15.45 45.91 5.75
C ARG A 708 15.72 47.42 5.49
N PRO A 709 14.81 48.36 5.83
CA PRO A 709 14.63 48.88 7.21
C PRO A 709 13.15 49.19 7.60
N GLY A 710 12.79 49.63 8.82
CA GLY A 710 13.55 49.70 10.08
C GLY A 710 12.98 50.67 11.15
N GLY A 711 13.02 50.27 12.44
CA GLY A 711 12.73 51.11 13.63
C GLY A 711 11.26 51.16 14.08
N HIS A 712 10.89 51.45 15.35
CA HIS A 712 11.54 51.59 16.67
C HIS A 712 10.40 51.73 17.73
N LEU A 713 10.43 51.40 19.04
CA LEU A 713 11.32 50.78 20.07
C LEU A 713 10.38 49.96 21.03
N HIS A 714 10.65 49.41 22.23
CA HIS A 714 11.73 49.34 23.25
C HIS A 714 11.76 47.87 23.81
N GLY A 715 12.26 47.41 24.98
CA GLY A 715 12.95 47.98 26.16
C GLY A 715 12.10 47.98 27.47
N GLY A 716 12.40 47.25 28.55
CA GLY A 716 13.32 46.12 28.76
C GLY A 716 13.67 45.79 30.24
N ARG A 717 14.17 44.56 30.49
CA ARG A 717 14.96 44.03 31.66
C ARG A 717 14.32 43.66 33.03
N ARG A 718 14.85 42.52 33.53
CA ARG A 718 15.26 42.13 34.92
C ARG A 718 14.37 41.23 35.80
N GLN A 719 15.06 40.56 36.74
CA GLN A 719 14.62 39.51 37.67
C GLN A 719 14.49 40.06 39.10
N VAL A 720 13.74 39.37 39.98
CA VAL A 720 14.14 38.77 41.29
C VAL A 720 12.89 38.15 41.94
N ALA A 721 13.04 37.36 43.02
CA ALA A 721 12.04 36.41 43.55
C ALA A 721 11.41 36.82 44.91
N LEU A 722 10.66 35.86 45.51
CA LEU A 722 10.09 35.77 46.88
C LEU A 722 8.65 36.28 47.12
N ALA A 723 7.75 35.34 47.43
CA ALA A 723 6.78 35.40 48.55
C ALA A 723 6.15 34.01 48.80
N VAL A 724 5.73 33.71 50.04
CA VAL A 724 4.99 32.50 50.47
C VAL A 724 3.94 32.92 51.51
N PRO A 725 2.70 32.40 51.44
CA PRO A 725 2.09 31.62 52.55
C PRO A 725 1.73 30.18 52.09
N ASP A 726 1.70 29.09 52.86
CA ASP A 726 1.47 28.83 54.31
C ASP A 726 -0.01 29.07 54.74
N VAL A 727 -0.78 28.18 55.41
CA VAL A 727 -0.54 26.87 56.06
C VAL A 727 -1.77 25.94 55.89
N GLY A 728 -1.54 24.63 55.72
CA GLY A 728 -2.41 23.56 56.28
C GLY A 728 -3.60 23.04 55.44
N GLY A 729 -4.13 21.83 55.71
CA GLY A 729 -3.67 20.85 56.70
C GLY A 729 -4.38 19.48 56.67
N ARG A 730 -3.61 18.42 56.37
CA ARG A 730 -3.74 17.00 56.80
C ARG A 730 -5.09 16.25 56.71
N ARG A 731 -5.04 15.17 55.90
CA ARG A 731 -5.40 13.76 56.22
C ARG A 731 -6.88 13.30 56.25
N ALA A 732 -7.17 12.40 55.29
CA ALA A 732 -8.05 11.21 55.41
C ALA A 732 -7.50 10.21 56.48
N PRO A 733 -8.15 9.08 56.86
CA PRO A 733 -9.21 8.27 56.20
C PRO A 733 -10.48 8.08 57.09
N GLY A 734 -11.52 7.28 56.80
CA GLY A 734 -11.87 6.34 55.70
C GLY A 734 -12.92 5.32 56.20
N VAL A 735 -12.85 4.06 55.75
CA VAL A 735 -13.65 2.87 56.19
C VAL A 735 -15.03 2.67 55.51
N CYS A 736 -15.36 1.39 55.34
CA CYS A 736 -16.44 0.78 54.55
C CYS A 736 -17.84 0.78 55.22
N ALA A 737 -18.89 0.65 54.40
CA ALA A 737 -19.99 -0.36 54.53
C ALA A 737 -21.02 -0.15 53.39
N CYS A 738 -21.21 -1.09 52.46
CA CYS A 738 -22.20 -2.19 52.49
C CYS A 738 -23.64 -1.80 52.13
N SER A 739 -24.07 -2.29 50.95
CA SER A 739 -25.42 -2.81 50.61
C SER A 739 -26.68 -2.15 51.18
N GLY A 740 -27.46 -1.56 50.28
CA GLY A 740 -28.92 -1.36 50.37
C GLY A 740 -29.52 -1.48 48.98
#